data_AF-A0A9D5PBF0-F1
#
_entry.id   AF-A0A9D5PBF0-F1
#
_cell.length_a   1.000
_cell.length_b   1.000
_cell.length_c   1.000
_cell.angle_alpha   90.00
_cell.angle_beta   90.00
_cell.angle_gamma   90.00
#
_symmetry.space_group_name_H-M   'P 1'
#
loop_
_entity.id
_entity.type
_entity.pdbx_description
1 polymer ?
#
loop_
_entity_poly.entity_id
_entity_poly.type
_entity_poly.pdbx_seq_one_letter_code
_entity_poly.pdbx_strand_id
1 'polypeptide(L)'
;MYIIPESLTADIRYNQRLIEQYKKGEISGAQLKSNRVPMGIYEQRQDGHFMLRIRCTGGLITPQQLRRVAEVGAQVNCSHIHITTRQEVQIHDVDIDDATPALLRLQEVGLATQGGGGNTVRNMLVNELGGISDRQTFDPYPYAIGLTTRLIAEKDSWSMPRKLKIAFDINEEDANFALVADLGLIPLVRDGQRGFRVLLGGSVASNPHKGWQVFDFLPEKDLFRAAKAAKNFFNLNGNRKNRYKARIRYIFYKNGEEETRRLYLDEFNKLADDPSLDFVPAALTMEHKTPSFAPVVDKSEDFKTWKRRYVKKQSIGEGFYAVIPFLHGNTSPDAVARIADFLAEFGNDVIRFTPRQNMQLRNIPEAYLPNVYQFFKGLGLTLDVPVIINNLTSCTGADTCRLGICLPKGLVKGIRRALEKSSLDLDQLPDLKININGCSNSCAQSAWSDLGFSGRIGRVGDHPYPAYTVWARVNGKTELAEAIGYLAAKDIPQFVADYLGQYLTAKDRYASYDAFVRDKGAEVIKAAIARYQDVPSFDDDKNYYFDWGADEVFSLTSHGQAECSAGLFDIIELDLATIKEKQAALSRPGADVEKLLREIVFSASRMLLVTRGADPRTDDEVYANFESLFIDAGIVDAEFKTVVEKARHAEPLANDRAQIEALATKVKELYASMDDSLQFKQAPSKSPQVGDSNHQEDKELDAPSRKKDFRGVACPMNFVKTKIELASMQGGQVLEILLDDGQPIQNVPGSVRQEGHEVLATEKVDNYWKVVIRKK
;
A
#
# COMPACT_ATOMS: atom_id res chain seq x y z
N MET A 1 15.72 15.94 11.86
CA MET A 1 14.69 15.53 10.88
C MET A 1 15.36 14.90 9.68
N TYR A 2 14.62 14.19 8.81
CA TYR A 2 15.16 13.78 7.50
C TYR A 2 15.40 15.01 6.62
N ILE A 3 16.31 14.90 5.66
CA ILE A 3 16.66 15.99 4.74
C ILE A 3 15.80 15.84 3.48
N ILE A 4 15.12 16.91 3.09
CA ILE A 4 14.32 16.96 1.86
C ILE A 4 15.24 17.14 0.64
N PRO A 5 14.99 16.44 -0.48
CA PRO A 5 15.73 16.67 -1.72
C PRO A 5 15.55 18.09 -2.25
N GLU A 6 16.64 18.70 -2.76
CA GLU A 6 16.59 20.03 -3.39
C GLU A 6 15.63 20.11 -4.58
N SER A 7 15.33 18.96 -5.22
CA SER A 7 14.39 18.87 -6.33
C SER A 7 12.92 19.11 -5.96
N LEU A 8 12.55 19.01 -4.67
CA LEU A 8 11.14 19.03 -4.25
C LEU A 8 10.41 20.29 -4.75
N THR A 9 11.02 21.47 -4.67
CA THR A 9 10.41 22.73 -5.14
C THR A 9 10.08 22.67 -6.63
N ALA A 10 11.00 22.13 -7.43
CA ALA A 10 10.81 21.98 -8.87
C ALA A 10 9.70 20.96 -9.19
N ASP A 11 9.65 19.85 -8.44
CA ASP A 11 8.61 18.82 -8.57
C ASP A 11 7.21 19.35 -8.21
N ILE A 12 7.10 20.18 -7.17
CA ILE A 12 5.84 20.86 -6.80
C ILE A 12 5.40 21.81 -7.91
N ARG A 13 6.31 22.66 -8.43
CA ARG A 13 6.01 23.58 -9.54
C ARG A 13 5.66 22.87 -10.83
N TYR A 14 6.25 21.70 -11.09
CA TYR A 14 5.87 20.86 -12.23
C TYR A 14 4.43 20.36 -12.09
N ASN A 15 4.05 19.87 -10.90
CA ASN A 15 2.66 19.47 -10.64
C ASN A 15 1.67 20.63 -10.78
N GLN A 16 2.05 21.84 -10.38
CA GLN A 16 1.22 23.04 -10.59
C GLN A 16 0.94 23.27 -12.08
N ARG A 17 1.97 23.18 -12.93
CA ARG A 17 1.79 23.30 -14.39
C ARG A 17 0.86 22.21 -14.94
N LEU A 18 0.99 20.96 -14.47
CA LEU A 18 0.11 19.87 -14.91
C LEU A 18 -1.35 20.12 -14.48
N ILE A 19 -1.59 20.71 -13.31
CA ILE A 19 -2.93 21.09 -12.86
C ILE A 19 -3.51 22.16 -13.79
N GLU A 20 -2.73 23.17 -14.16
CA GLU A 20 -3.15 24.22 -15.10
C GLU A 20 -3.48 23.65 -16.49
N GLN A 21 -2.65 22.74 -17.00
CA GLN A 21 -2.88 22.03 -18.26
C GLN A 21 -4.17 21.18 -18.20
N TYR A 22 -4.39 20.46 -17.09
CA TYR A 22 -5.60 19.67 -16.89
C TYR A 22 -6.85 20.54 -16.90
N LYS A 23 -6.83 21.70 -16.22
CA LYS A 23 -7.95 22.65 -16.21
C LYS A 23 -8.24 23.25 -17.58
N LYS A 24 -7.24 23.38 -18.44
CA LYS A 24 -7.40 23.80 -19.84
C LYS A 24 -7.86 22.67 -20.78
N GLY A 25 -7.94 21.43 -20.28
CA GLY A 25 -8.26 20.24 -21.09
C GLY A 25 -7.10 19.75 -21.96
N GLU A 26 -5.87 20.21 -21.70
CA GLU A 26 -4.67 19.85 -22.46
C GLU A 26 -4.14 18.46 -22.08
N ILE A 27 -4.39 18.01 -20.85
CA ILE A 27 -4.07 16.66 -20.37
C ILE A 27 -5.29 16.00 -19.71
N SER A 28 -5.33 14.68 -19.73
CA SER A 28 -6.37 13.87 -19.08
C SER A 28 -6.19 13.79 -17.56
N GLY A 29 -7.27 13.43 -16.84
CA GLY A 29 -7.20 13.16 -15.40
C GLY A 29 -6.25 12.00 -15.04
N ALA A 30 -6.07 11.03 -15.94
CA ALA A 30 -5.12 9.93 -15.75
C ALA A 30 -3.66 10.43 -15.79
N GLN A 31 -3.33 11.38 -16.68
CA GLN A 31 -2.00 12.03 -16.72
C GLN A 31 -1.72 12.85 -15.47
N LEU A 32 -2.72 13.62 -15.02
CA LEU A 32 -2.57 14.37 -13.79
C LEU A 32 -2.37 13.41 -12.61
N LYS A 33 -3.18 12.35 -12.54
CA LYS A 33 -3.11 11.29 -11.51
C LYS A 33 -1.73 10.64 -11.42
N SER A 34 -1.10 10.27 -12.55
CA SER A 34 0.23 9.64 -12.55
C SER A 34 1.31 10.51 -11.91
N ASN A 35 1.13 11.83 -11.89
CA ASN A 35 2.08 12.80 -11.36
C ASN A 35 1.74 13.31 -9.96
N ARG A 36 0.46 13.63 -9.70
CA ARG A 36 0.02 14.17 -8.40
C ARG A 36 0.06 13.13 -7.27
N VAL A 37 -0.20 11.86 -7.60
CA VAL A 37 -0.29 10.79 -6.59
C VAL A 37 1.08 10.47 -5.96
N PRO A 38 2.20 10.37 -6.71
CA PRO A 38 3.54 10.35 -6.12
C PRO A 38 3.85 11.54 -5.19
N MET A 39 3.29 12.72 -5.48
CA MET A 39 3.38 13.91 -4.61
C MET A 39 2.45 13.84 -3.38
N GLY A 40 1.77 12.72 -3.15
CA GLY A 40 0.89 12.54 -2.00
C GLY A 40 -0.48 13.23 -2.13
N ILE A 41 -0.88 13.64 -3.34
CA ILE A 41 -2.17 14.29 -3.62
C ILE A 41 -3.15 13.23 -4.14
N TYR A 42 -4.17 12.93 -3.34
CA TYR A 42 -5.11 11.83 -3.55
C TYR A 42 -6.53 12.33 -3.74
N GLU A 43 -7.18 11.98 -4.84
CA GLU A 43 -8.60 12.27 -4.98
C GLU A 43 -9.43 11.44 -3.98
N GLN A 44 -10.38 12.08 -3.33
CA GLN A 44 -11.31 11.46 -2.40
C GLN A 44 -12.49 10.84 -3.16
N ARG A 45 -13.46 10.31 -2.42
CA ARG A 45 -14.66 9.71 -2.99
C ARG A 45 -15.56 10.74 -3.68
N GLN A 46 -15.60 11.96 -3.14
CA GLN A 46 -16.21 13.10 -3.79
C GLN A 46 -15.22 13.66 -4.81
N ASP A 47 -15.62 13.65 -6.08
CA ASP A 47 -14.79 14.15 -7.18
C ASP A 47 -14.45 15.63 -6.98
N GLY A 48 -13.23 16.02 -7.35
CA GLY A 48 -12.74 17.39 -7.17
C GLY A 48 -12.17 17.72 -5.79
N HIS A 49 -12.31 16.84 -4.79
CA HIS A 49 -11.66 17.00 -3.48
C HIS A 49 -10.50 16.04 -3.29
N PHE A 50 -9.44 16.53 -2.65
CA PHE A 50 -8.19 15.83 -2.51
C PHE A 50 -7.71 15.76 -1.05
N MET A 51 -6.91 14.74 -0.77
CA MET A 51 -6.18 14.58 0.47
C MET A 51 -4.68 14.73 0.21
N LEU A 52 -4.01 15.49 1.07
CA LEU A 52 -2.55 15.61 1.09
C LEU A 52 -1.99 14.70 2.18
N ARG A 53 -1.09 13.76 1.82
CA ARG A 53 -0.42 12.89 2.79
C ARG A 53 1.01 13.33 3.05
N ILE A 54 1.30 13.66 4.30
CA ILE A 54 2.55 14.22 4.78
C ILE A 54 3.41 13.13 5.42
N ARG A 55 4.67 13.05 5.02
CA ARG A 55 5.65 12.11 5.57
C ARG A 55 6.09 12.56 6.97
N CYS A 56 6.02 11.65 7.94
CA CYS A 56 6.55 11.83 9.28
C CYS A 56 7.36 10.56 9.64
N THR A 57 8.63 10.49 9.23
CA THR A 57 9.46 9.30 9.43
C THR A 57 9.47 8.92 10.91
N GLY A 58 9.18 7.65 11.21
CA GLY A 58 9.11 7.14 12.58
C GLY A 58 8.12 7.88 13.48
N GLY A 59 7.10 8.50 12.88
CA GLY A 59 6.05 9.24 13.56
C GLY A 59 6.47 10.54 14.22
N LEU A 60 7.73 10.99 14.11
CA LEU A 60 8.08 12.28 14.68
C LEU A 60 7.53 13.41 13.82
N ILE A 61 6.93 14.38 14.50
CA ILE A 61 6.68 15.71 13.98
C ILE A 61 7.01 16.70 15.10
N THR A 62 7.74 17.77 14.81
CA THR A 62 8.00 18.79 15.84
C THR A 62 6.73 19.61 16.09
N PRO A 63 6.57 20.26 17.26
CA PRO A 63 5.47 21.19 17.48
C PRO A 63 5.38 22.28 16.41
N GLN A 64 6.52 22.85 15.97
CA GLN A 64 6.57 23.82 14.87
C GLN A 64 6.02 23.25 13.56
N GLN A 65 6.38 22.01 13.22
CA GLN A 65 5.87 21.35 12.03
C GLN A 65 4.38 21.04 12.13
N LEU A 66 3.92 20.56 13.29
CA LEU A 66 2.52 20.29 13.56
C LEU A 66 1.68 21.58 13.47
N ARG A 67 2.22 22.70 13.96
CA ARG A 67 1.59 24.02 13.84
C ARG A 67 1.41 24.39 12.37
N ARG A 68 2.42 24.19 11.52
CA ARG A 68 2.30 24.45 10.08
C ARG A 68 1.26 23.55 9.40
N VAL A 69 1.13 22.29 9.82
CA VAL A 69 0.06 21.41 9.34
C VAL A 69 -1.32 21.98 9.67
N ALA A 70 -1.51 22.50 10.88
CA ALA A 70 -2.77 23.15 11.27
C ALA A 70 -3.05 24.41 10.43
N GLU A 71 -2.04 25.26 10.22
CA GLU A 71 -2.17 26.48 9.40
C GLU A 71 -2.57 26.17 7.95
N VAL A 72 -1.96 25.14 7.36
CA VAL A 72 -2.31 24.69 6.01
C VAL A 72 -3.72 24.09 6.00
N GLY A 73 -4.07 23.28 7.01
CA GLY A 73 -5.42 22.74 7.15
C GLY A 73 -6.51 23.81 7.26
N ALA A 74 -6.24 24.87 8.03
CA ALA A 74 -7.13 26.02 8.13
C ALA A 74 -7.22 26.81 6.81
N GLN A 75 -6.11 27.01 6.10
CA GLN A 75 -6.10 27.70 4.80
C GLN A 75 -7.01 27.02 3.78
N VAL A 76 -6.96 25.68 3.72
CA VAL A 76 -7.74 24.89 2.75
C VAL A 76 -9.10 24.47 3.28
N ASN A 77 -9.53 25.03 4.43
CA ASN A 77 -10.80 24.72 5.10
C ASN A 77 -11.04 23.21 5.30
N CYS A 78 -9.99 22.44 5.63
CA CYS A 78 -10.15 21.00 5.78
C CYS A 78 -11.09 20.67 6.96
N SER A 79 -11.91 19.64 6.79
CA SER A 79 -12.79 19.19 7.89
C SER A 79 -12.00 18.61 9.07
N HIS A 80 -10.85 18.00 8.79
CA HIS A 80 -9.99 17.41 9.81
C HIS A 80 -8.56 17.15 9.34
N ILE A 81 -7.68 17.06 10.33
CA ILE A 81 -6.34 16.48 10.23
C ILE A 81 -6.41 15.02 10.70
N HIS A 82 -5.83 14.10 9.93
CA HIS A 82 -5.91 12.66 10.19
C HIS A 82 -4.54 12.02 10.44
N ILE A 83 -4.36 11.37 11.60
CA ILE A 83 -3.19 10.55 11.93
C ILE A 83 -3.37 9.15 11.33
N THR A 84 -2.38 8.65 10.61
CA THR A 84 -2.47 7.39 9.87
C THR A 84 -1.88 6.20 10.61
N THR A 85 -2.26 4.98 10.20
CA THR A 85 -1.64 3.73 10.66
C THR A 85 -0.19 3.52 10.20
N ARG A 86 0.35 4.46 9.40
CA ARG A 86 1.76 4.52 9.00
C ARG A 86 2.52 5.66 9.67
N GLN A 87 1.99 6.19 10.77
CA GLN A 87 2.58 7.30 11.53
C GLN A 87 2.79 8.55 10.67
N GLU A 88 1.87 8.82 9.76
CA GLU A 88 1.84 10.01 8.89
C GLU A 88 0.68 10.92 9.32
N VAL A 89 0.58 12.09 8.70
CA VAL A 89 -0.60 12.98 8.81
C VAL A 89 -1.21 13.21 7.44
N GLN A 90 -2.53 13.36 7.39
CA GLN A 90 -3.28 13.75 6.20
C GLN A 90 -4.09 15.02 6.45
N ILE A 91 -4.14 15.88 5.44
CA ILE A 91 -5.05 17.03 5.34
C ILE A 91 -6.10 16.66 4.30
N HIS A 92 -7.38 16.65 4.67
CA HIS A 92 -8.49 16.25 3.80
C HIS A 92 -9.17 17.47 3.14
N ASP A 93 -10.02 17.20 2.15
CA ASP A 93 -10.95 18.17 1.55
C ASP A 93 -10.26 19.38 0.91
N VAL A 94 -9.10 19.13 0.30
CA VAL A 94 -8.28 20.12 -0.37
C VAL A 94 -8.71 20.24 -1.82
N ASP A 95 -8.99 21.45 -2.28
CA ASP A 95 -9.23 21.71 -3.70
C ASP A 95 -7.93 21.61 -4.51
N ILE A 96 -8.02 21.20 -5.78
CA ILE A 96 -6.82 20.94 -6.59
C ILE A 96 -5.92 22.18 -6.74
N ASP A 97 -6.52 23.38 -6.78
CA ASP A 97 -5.80 24.64 -6.91
C ASP A 97 -5.01 24.99 -5.63
N ASP A 98 -5.45 24.52 -4.47
CA ASP A 98 -4.79 24.75 -3.18
C ASP A 98 -3.73 23.70 -2.87
N ALA A 99 -3.70 22.58 -3.61
CA ALA A 99 -2.81 21.47 -3.34
C ALA A 99 -1.33 21.88 -3.37
N THR A 100 -0.85 22.51 -4.46
CA THR A 100 0.57 22.85 -4.58
C THR A 100 1.00 24.05 -3.71
N PRO A 101 0.19 25.11 -3.54
CA PRO A 101 0.47 26.15 -2.54
C PRO A 101 0.62 25.57 -1.13
N ALA A 102 -0.24 24.64 -0.74
CA ALA A 102 -0.13 23.93 0.54
C ALA A 102 1.19 23.15 0.67
N LEU A 103 1.63 22.46 -0.40
CA LEU A 103 2.90 21.74 -0.38
C LEU A 103 4.11 22.66 -0.18
N LEU A 104 4.13 23.84 -0.82
CA LEU A 104 5.20 24.82 -0.65
C LEU A 104 5.27 25.33 0.79
N ARG A 105 4.11 25.61 1.43
CA ARG A 105 4.06 26.04 2.83
C ARG A 105 4.52 24.96 3.81
N LEU A 106 4.27 23.69 3.52
CA LEU A 106 4.77 22.55 4.32
C LEU A 106 6.30 22.41 4.17
N GLN A 107 6.82 22.63 2.96
CA GLN A 107 8.26 22.55 2.68
C GLN A 107 9.08 23.54 3.51
N GLU A 108 8.56 24.75 3.78
CA GLU A 108 9.23 25.79 4.58
C GLU A 108 9.66 25.31 5.99
N VAL A 109 8.97 24.33 6.55
CA VAL A 109 9.28 23.75 7.88
C VAL A 109 9.88 22.35 7.78
N GLY A 110 10.37 21.96 6.61
CA GLY A 110 11.00 20.66 6.40
C GLY A 110 10.02 19.49 6.33
N LEU A 111 8.75 19.71 5.95
CA LEU A 111 7.78 18.65 5.66
C LEU A 111 7.65 18.41 4.16
N ALA A 112 7.47 17.14 3.77
CA ALA A 112 7.27 16.76 2.37
C ALA A 112 6.12 15.75 2.25
N THR A 113 5.38 15.82 1.15
CA THR A 113 4.31 14.86 0.81
C THR A 113 4.75 13.84 -0.24
N GLN A 114 5.93 14.03 -0.85
CA GLN A 114 6.52 13.08 -1.78
C GLN A 114 6.63 11.66 -1.17
N GLY A 115 6.05 10.70 -1.88
CA GLY A 115 5.93 9.30 -1.45
C GLY A 115 4.80 9.03 -0.46
N GLY A 116 3.94 10.02 -0.17
CA GLY A 116 2.65 9.77 0.48
C GLY A 116 1.78 8.84 -0.38
N GLY A 117 1.97 8.86 -1.70
CA GLY A 117 1.28 8.01 -2.64
C GLY A 117 2.10 7.38 -3.75
N GLY A 118 1.41 6.79 -4.72
CA GLY A 118 2.01 6.25 -5.94
C GLY A 118 2.81 4.96 -5.74
N ASN A 119 3.56 4.61 -6.78
CA ASN A 119 4.51 3.51 -6.74
C ASN A 119 5.88 4.01 -6.27
N THR A 120 5.95 4.33 -4.97
CA THR A 120 7.09 5.02 -4.38
C THR A 120 7.56 4.34 -3.09
N VAL A 121 8.72 4.75 -2.58
CA VAL A 121 9.14 4.49 -1.20
C VAL A 121 8.26 5.28 -0.24
N ARG A 122 7.53 4.59 0.63
CA ARG A 122 6.58 5.18 1.59
C ARG A 122 7.27 5.67 2.86
N ASN A 123 6.50 6.33 3.75
CA ASN A 123 6.96 6.63 5.10
C ASN A 123 7.49 5.39 5.81
N MET A 124 8.57 5.54 6.56
CA MET A 124 9.15 4.46 7.36
C MET A 124 8.48 4.40 8.71
N LEU A 125 7.98 3.21 9.07
CA LEU A 125 7.47 2.96 10.42
C LEU A 125 8.65 2.74 11.36
N VAL A 126 8.54 3.28 12.56
CA VAL A 126 9.46 3.00 13.67
C VAL A 126 8.62 2.77 14.90
N ASN A 127 8.91 1.71 15.64
CA ASN A 127 8.25 1.45 16.91
C ASN A 127 8.38 2.67 17.84
N GLU A 128 7.23 3.13 18.33
CA GLU A 128 7.06 4.38 19.08
C GLU A 128 7.83 4.42 20.40
N LEU A 129 8.28 3.26 20.91
CA LEU A 129 9.11 3.15 22.11
C LEU A 129 10.62 3.35 21.83
N GLY A 130 11.02 3.50 20.56
CA GLY A 130 12.39 3.80 20.17
C GLY A 130 12.92 5.08 20.84
N GLY A 131 14.06 4.93 21.52
CA GLY A 131 14.76 5.97 22.26
C GLY A 131 14.30 6.16 23.71
N ILE A 132 13.20 5.53 24.15
CA ILE A 132 12.63 5.74 25.50
C ILE A 132 12.44 4.46 26.32
N SER A 133 12.73 3.29 25.74
CA SER A 133 12.57 1.98 26.39
C SER A 133 13.87 1.19 26.41
N ASP A 134 14.25 0.71 27.59
CA ASP A 134 15.32 -0.26 27.86
C ASP A 134 15.10 -1.66 27.23
N ARG A 135 13.89 -1.95 26.72
CA ARG A 135 13.65 -3.16 25.91
C ARG A 135 14.35 -3.09 24.55
N GLN A 136 14.74 -1.89 24.09
CA GLN A 136 15.37 -1.75 22.79
C GLN A 136 16.79 -2.33 22.77
N THR A 137 17.19 -2.91 21.65
CA THR A 137 18.59 -3.31 21.43
C THR A 137 19.48 -2.07 21.21
N PHE A 138 18.99 -1.13 20.38
CA PHE A 138 19.48 0.23 20.23
C PHE A 138 18.35 1.07 19.61
N ASP A 139 18.43 2.40 19.66
CA ASP A 139 17.40 3.27 19.08
C ASP A 139 17.40 3.17 17.53
N PRO A 140 16.32 2.67 16.90
CA PRO A 140 16.24 2.56 15.44
C PRO A 140 15.93 3.90 14.74
N TYR A 141 15.51 4.95 15.46
CA TYR A 141 15.05 6.18 14.85
C TYR A 141 16.14 6.94 14.04
N PRO A 142 17.40 7.09 14.53
CA PRO A 142 18.51 7.63 13.74
C PRO A 142 18.72 6.93 12.39
N TYR A 143 18.53 5.61 12.36
CA TYR A 143 18.68 4.80 11.15
C TYR A 143 17.53 5.06 10.17
N ALA A 144 16.29 5.12 10.66
CA ALA A 144 15.13 5.44 9.82
C ALA A 144 15.23 6.84 9.20
N ILE A 145 15.76 7.83 9.94
CA ILE A 145 15.98 9.18 9.43
C ILE A 145 17.06 9.20 8.36
N GLY A 146 18.24 8.63 8.62
CA GLY A 146 19.33 8.57 7.64
C GLY A 146 18.91 7.80 6.38
N LEU A 147 18.21 6.67 6.54
CA LEU A 147 17.74 5.86 5.43
C LEU A 147 16.66 6.58 4.62
N THR A 148 15.75 7.31 5.28
CA THR A 148 14.76 8.15 4.59
C THR A 148 15.48 9.18 3.72
N THR A 149 16.39 9.96 4.30
CA THR A 149 17.17 11.00 3.60
C THR A 149 17.83 10.44 2.34
N ARG A 150 18.56 9.32 2.46
CA ARG A 150 19.27 8.71 1.34
C ARG A 150 18.31 8.18 0.27
N LEU A 151 17.24 7.48 0.66
CA LEU A 151 16.32 6.88 -0.31
C LEU A 151 15.50 7.92 -1.07
N ILE A 152 14.99 8.97 -0.43
CA ILE A 152 14.18 9.97 -1.14
C ILE A 152 15.00 10.85 -2.10
N ALA A 153 16.33 10.88 -1.95
CA ALA A 153 17.22 11.53 -2.91
C ALA A 153 17.41 10.71 -4.21
N GLU A 154 17.13 9.41 -4.19
CA GLU A 154 17.28 8.55 -5.37
C GLU A 154 16.08 8.68 -6.30
N LYS A 155 16.31 9.05 -7.58
CA LYS A 155 15.23 9.31 -8.56
C LYS A 155 14.27 8.14 -8.76
N ASP A 156 14.80 6.92 -8.77
CA ASP A 156 14.01 5.68 -8.96
C ASP A 156 13.13 5.34 -7.75
N SER A 157 13.29 6.00 -6.59
CA SER A 157 12.37 5.88 -5.44
C SER A 157 10.94 6.34 -5.75
N TRP A 158 10.74 7.05 -6.86
CA TRP A 158 9.46 7.65 -7.24
C TRP A 158 8.72 6.87 -8.34
N SER A 159 9.34 5.83 -8.91
CA SER A 159 8.83 5.08 -10.06
C SER A 159 8.99 3.55 -9.91
N MET A 160 8.84 3.04 -8.69
CA MET A 160 8.88 1.61 -8.35
C MET A 160 7.76 0.83 -9.08
N PRO A 161 7.78 -0.52 -9.13
CA PRO A 161 6.66 -1.30 -9.66
C PRO A 161 5.37 -1.11 -8.85
N ARG A 162 5.51 -0.99 -7.54
CA ARG A 162 4.43 -0.68 -6.59
C ARG A 162 5.02 -0.04 -5.33
N LYS A 163 4.17 0.39 -4.38
CA LYS A 163 4.60 0.93 -3.09
C LYS A 163 5.59 0.01 -2.36
N LEU A 164 6.68 0.60 -1.83
CA LEU A 164 7.66 -0.06 -0.98
C LEU A 164 7.55 0.50 0.45
N LYS A 165 7.16 -0.35 1.40
CA LYS A 165 6.98 -0.03 2.82
C LYS A 165 8.13 -0.56 3.65
N ILE A 166 8.79 0.31 4.38
CA ILE A 166 9.91 -0.04 5.27
C ILE A 166 9.43 0.12 6.72
N ALA A 167 9.89 -0.75 7.62
CA ALA A 167 9.57 -0.67 9.04
C ALA A 167 10.74 -1.14 9.93
N PHE A 168 10.89 -0.47 11.07
CA PHE A 168 11.84 -0.79 12.12
C PHE A 168 11.10 -1.14 13.42
N ASP A 169 11.54 -2.21 14.07
CA ASP A 169 11.19 -2.50 15.46
C ASP A 169 12.37 -2.15 16.40
N ILE A 170 12.22 -2.38 17.70
CA ILE A 170 13.26 -2.05 18.71
C ILE A 170 14.07 -3.27 19.16
N ASN A 171 13.55 -4.48 18.98
CA ASN A 171 14.18 -5.75 19.36
C ASN A 171 13.48 -6.91 18.62
N GLU A 172 13.98 -8.13 18.81
CA GLU A 172 13.42 -9.36 18.23
C GLU A 172 12.13 -9.84 18.93
N GLU A 173 12.07 -9.77 20.26
CA GLU A 173 10.96 -10.30 21.07
C GLU A 173 9.61 -9.60 20.80
N ASP A 174 9.68 -8.29 20.56
CA ASP A 174 8.54 -7.39 20.32
C ASP A 174 8.38 -7.05 18.84
N ALA A 175 9.11 -7.73 17.95
CA ALA A 175 9.02 -7.49 16.52
C ALA A 175 7.57 -7.64 16.03
N ASN A 176 7.10 -6.62 15.31
CA ASN A 176 5.70 -6.50 14.92
C ASN A 176 5.57 -5.80 13.57
N PHE A 177 6.18 -4.63 13.41
CA PHE A 177 6.06 -3.85 12.17
C PHE A 177 6.96 -4.39 11.07
N ALA A 178 8.19 -4.78 11.43
CA ALA A 178 9.17 -5.32 10.50
C ALA A 178 8.71 -6.66 9.91
N LEU A 179 7.98 -7.48 10.67
CA LEU A 179 7.50 -8.79 10.25
C LEU A 179 6.60 -8.76 9.02
N VAL A 180 5.93 -7.63 8.74
CA VAL A 180 4.93 -7.52 7.66
C VAL A 180 5.15 -6.32 6.72
N ALA A 181 6.35 -5.73 6.78
CA ALA A 181 6.79 -4.69 5.86
C ALA A 181 7.41 -5.27 4.58
N ASP A 182 7.46 -4.48 3.50
CA ASP A 182 8.15 -4.91 2.28
C ASP A 182 9.67 -5.07 2.55
N LEU A 183 10.24 -4.22 3.41
CA LEU A 183 11.57 -4.37 4.01
C LEU A 183 11.45 -4.16 5.53
N GLY A 184 11.64 -5.23 6.28
CA GLY A 184 11.60 -5.26 7.74
C GLY A 184 12.99 -5.25 8.35
N LEU A 185 13.21 -4.40 9.35
CA LEU A 185 14.50 -4.19 10.00
C LEU A 185 14.36 -4.37 11.51
N ILE A 186 15.00 -5.41 12.04
CA ILE A 186 14.95 -5.76 13.47
C ILE A 186 16.35 -5.56 14.05
N PRO A 187 16.55 -4.60 14.97
CA PRO A 187 17.84 -4.34 15.62
C PRO A 187 18.42 -5.58 16.29
N LEU A 188 19.72 -5.82 16.09
CA LEU A 188 20.50 -6.89 16.72
C LEU A 188 21.91 -6.40 17.09
N VAL A 189 22.51 -7.02 18.10
CA VAL A 189 23.93 -6.89 18.42
C VAL A 189 24.56 -8.27 18.36
N ARG A 190 25.66 -8.40 17.62
CA ARG A 190 26.45 -9.63 17.50
C ARG A 190 27.92 -9.29 17.63
N ASP A 191 28.61 -9.95 18.56
CA ASP A 191 30.05 -9.75 18.83
C ASP A 191 30.43 -8.26 19.03
N GLY A 192 29.57 -7.52 19.74
CA GLY A 192 29.74 -6.09 20.01
C GLY A 192 29.40 -5.17 18.83
N GLN A 193 29.06 -5.70 17.65
CA GLN A 193 28.68 -4.93 16.47
C GLN A 193 27.16 -4.78 16.38
N ARG A 194 26.71 -3.57 16.04
CA ARG A 194 25.30 -3.27 15.76
C ARG A 194 24.95 -3.65 14.33
N GLY A 195 23.74 -4.16 14.16
CA GLY A 195 23.20 -4.53 12.86
C GLY A 195 21.71 -4.84 12.94
N PHE A 196 21.20 -5.48 11.90
CA PHE A 196 19.80 -5.79 11.77
C PHE A 196 19.59 -7.22 11.24
N ARG A 197 18.61 -7.93 11.78
CA ARG A 197 17.96 -8.97 10.98
C ARG A 197 17.08 -8.29 9.92
N VAL A 198 17.15 -8.78 8.69
CA VAL A 198 16.46 -8.20 7.55
C VAL A 198 15.46 -9.17 6.97
N LEU A 199 14.22 -8.72 6.87
CA LEU A 199 13.12 -9.44 6.23
C LEU A 199 12.69 -8.70 4.95
N LEU A 200 12.30 -9.43 3.92
CA LEU A 200 11.87 -8.88 2.63
C LEU A 200 10.53 -9.49 2.24
N GLY A 201 9.61 -8.72 1.65
CA GLY A 201 8.37 -9.26 1.05
C GLY A 201 7.16 -9.42 1.99
N GLY A 202 7.14 -8.82 3.17
CA GLY A 202 5.99 -8.87 4.06
C GLY A 202 4.77 -8.07 3.58
N SER A 203 3.57 -8.50 3.96
CA SER A 203 2.30 -7.81 3.67
C SER A 203 1.12 -8.36 4.48
N VAL A 204 0.22 -7.47 4.88
CA VAL A 204 -1.07 -7.81 5.54
C VAL A 204 -2.30 -7.64 4.64
N ALA A 205 -2.09 -7.23 3.38
CA ALA A 205 -3.15 -7.16 2.37
C ALA A 205 -3.44 -8.55 1.79
N SER A 206 -4.31 -8.65 0.77
CA SER A 206 -4.67 -9.91 0.08
C SER A 206 -3.47 -10.84 -0.17
N ASN A 207 -3.64 -12.13 0.13
CA ASN A 207 -2.56 -13.11 0.22
C ASN A 207 -1.44 -12.62 1.17
N PRO A 208 -1.77 -12.46 2.47
CA PRO A 208 -0.85 -11.94 3.45
C PRO A 208 0.31 -12.92 3.69
N HIS A 209 1.48 -12.38 4.00
CA HIS A 209 2.70 -13.15 4.25
C HIS A 209 3.63 -12.34 5.16
N LYS A 210 4.40 -13.01 6.02
CA LYS A 210 5.49 -12.36 6.77
C LYS A 210 6.67 -12.08 5.84
N GLY A 211 7.60 -11.21 6.20
CA GLY A 211 8.81 -11.04 5.40
C GLY A 211 9.69 -12.30 5.46
N TRP A 212 10.25 -12.71 4.34
CA TRP A 212 11.26 -13.77 4.26
C TRP A 212 12.61 -13.22 4.72
N GLN A 213 13.33 -14.01 5.50
CA GLN A 213 14.62 -13.57 6.03
C GLN A 213 15.70 -13.63 4.95
N VAL A 214 16.31 -12.48 4.66
CA VAL A 214 17.41 -12.37 3.68
C VAL A 214 18.77 -12.21 4.34
N PHE A 215 18.80 -11.60 5.54
CA PHE A 215 19.97 -11.54 6.40
C PHE A 215 19.61 -11.92 7.84
N ASP A 216 20.32 -12.88 8.41
CA ASP A 216 20.30 -13.15 9.85
C ASP A 216 20.88 -11.99 10.66
N PHE A 217 21.91 -11.35 10.11
CA PHE A 217 22.56 -10.17 10.65
C PHE A 217 23.21 -9.37 9.52
N LEU A 218 22.77 -8.14 9.34
CA LEU A 218 23.33 -7.14 8.43
C LEU A 218 24.03 -6.07 9.28
N PRO A 219 25.36 -5.90 9.18
CA PRO A 219 26.06 -4.81 9.84
C PRO A 219 25.45 -3.46 9.49
N GLU A 220 25.37 -2.55 10.46
CA GLU A 220 24.69 -1.26 10.24
C GLU A 220 25.28 -0.42 9.10
N LYS A 221 26.59 -0.55 8.84
CA LYS A 221 27.29 0.13 7.73
C LYS A 221 26.68 -0.22 6.36
N ASP A 222 26.05 -1.38 6.24
CA ASP A 222 25.49 -1.88 4.97
C ASP A 222 23.98 -1.63 4.86
N LEU A 223 23.39 -0.88 5.80
CA LEU A 223 21.95 -0.64 5.84
C LEU A 223 21.43 0.04 4.55
N PHE A 224 22.14 1.06 4.05
CA PHE A 224 21.73 1.71 2.81
C PHE A 224 21.91 0.80 1.59
N ARG A 225 22.99 -0.01 1.53
CA ARG A 225 23.18 -1.02 0.48
C ARG A 225 22.02 -2.01 0.45
N ALA A 226 21.60 -2.53 1.60
CA ALA A 226 20.48 -3.47 1.68
C ALA A 226 19.16 -2.88 1.19
N ALA A 227 18.88 -1.61 1.51
CA ALA A 227 17.68 -0.93 1.04
C ALA A 227 17.74 -0.55 -0.45
N LYS A 228 18.91 -0.10 -0.94
CA LYS A 228 19.14 0.20 -2.35
C LYS A 228 19.06 -1.08 -3.20
N ALA A 229 19.65 -2.18 -2.74
CA ALA A 229 19.51 -3.50 -3.34
C ALA A 229 18.04 -3.94 -3.39
N ALA A 230 17.27 -3.73 -2.32
CA ALA A 230 15.84 -4.07 -2.31
C ALA A 230 15.05 -3.29 -3.37
N LYS A 231 15.40 -2.03 -3.60
CA LYS A 231 14.83 -1.24 -4.70
C LYS A 231 15.25 -1.75 -6.06
N ASN A 232 16.54 -1.96 -6.31
CA ASN A 232 17.04 -2.46 -7.58
C ASN A 232 16.41 -3.80 -7.93
N PHE A 233 16.45 -4.74 -6.98
CA PHE A 233 15.81 -6.04 -7.06
C PHE A 233 14.32 -5.91 -7.39
N PHE A 234 13.60 -5.03 -6.70
CA PHE A 234 12.18 -4.83 -6.96
C PHE A 234 11.94 -4.22 -8.34
N ASN A 235 12.72 -3.22 -8.75
CA ASN A 235 12.62 -2.60 -10.07
C ASN A 235 12.84 -3.59 -11.21
N LEU A 236 13.82 -4.48 -11.08
CA LEU A 236 14.18 -5.48 -12.08
C LEU A 236 13.19 -6.64 -12.18
N ASN A 237 12.65 -7.10 -11.03
CA ASN A 237 11.89 -8.35 -10.97
C ASN A 237 10.39 -8.15 -10.70
N GLY A 238 9.98 -6.95 -10.29
CA GLY A 238 8.61 -6.64 -9.93
C GLY A 238 7.69 -6.56 -11.14
N ASN A 239 6.46 -7.06 -11.00
CA ASN A 239 5.47 -6.99 -12.06
C ASN A 239 4.94 -5.54 -12.21
N ARG A 240 4.98 -5.01 -13.44
CA ARG A 240 4.49 -3.68 -13.82
C ARG A 240 3.30 -3.73 -14.78
N LYS A 241 2.94 -4.91 -15.31
CA LYS A 241 1.75 -5.12 -16.17
C LYS A 241 0.46 -5.36 -15.37
N ASN A 242 0.54 -6.07 -14.25
CA ASN A 242 -0.59 -6.41 -13.40
C ASN A 242 -0.45 -5.81 -12.00
N ARG A 243 -1.18 -4.72 -11.76
CA ARG A 243 -1.18 -3.99 -10.48
C ARG A 243 -1.53 -4.84 -9.25
N TYR A 244 -2.31 -5.91 -9.40
CA TYR A 244 -2.70 -6.81 -8.31
C TYR A 244 -1.58 -7.78 -7.91
N LYS A 245 -0.61 -8.00 -8.80
CA LYS A 245 0.58 -8.84 -8.62
C LYS A 245 1.88 -8.03 -8.57
N ALA A 246 1.80 -6.70 -8.43
CA ALA A 246 2.93 -5.79 -8.55
C ALA A 246 3.74 -5.55 -7.26
N ARG A 247 3.30 -6.08 -6.11
CA ARG A 247 4.04 -5.92 -4.84
C ARG A 247 5.23 -6.88 -4.79
N ILE A 248 6.32 -6.47 -4.14
CA ILE A 248 7.59 -7.23 -4.06
C ILE A 248 7.40 -8.70 -3.60
N ARG A 249 6.43 -8.97 -2.71
CA ARG A 249 6.09 -10.35 -2.28
C ARG A 249 5.72 -11.30 -3.41
N TYR A 250 5.17 -10.79 -4.51
CA TYR A 250 4.78 -11.65 -5.64
C TYR A 250 5.98 -12.18 -6.40
N ILE A 251 7.17 -11.59 -6.24
CA ILE A 251 8.41 -12.14 -6.78
C ILE A 251 8.72 -13.47 -6.07
N PHE A 252 8.55 -13.52 -4.75
CA PHE A 252 8.68 -14.75 -3.97
C PHE A 252 7.65 -15.81 -4.37
N TYR A 253 6.38 -15.42 -4.57
CA TYR A 253 5.37 -16.38 -5.06
C TYR A 253 5.65 -16.91 -6.48
N LYS A 254 6.34 -16.13 -7.31
CA LYS A 254 6.70 -16.51 -8.68
C LYS A 254 7.93 -17.42 -8.71
N ASN A 255 8.98 -17.06 -7.99
CA ASN A 255 10.30 -17.68 -8.12
C ASN A 255 10.63 -18.67 -6.99
N GLY A 256 9.87 -18.67 -5.88
CA GLY A 256 10.24 -19.37 -4.65
C GLY A 256 11.23 -18.59 -3.80
N GLU A 257 11.42 -19.01 -2.54
CA GLU A 257 12.24 -18.28 -1.57
C GLU A 257 13.73 -18.28 -1.93
N GLU A 258 14.30 -19.44 -2.24
CA GLU A 258 15.74 -19.59 -2.51
C GLU A 258 16.19 -18.72 -3.69
N GLU A 259 15.51 -18.84 -4.83
CA GLU A 259 15.84 -18.05 -6.03
C GLU A 259 15.61 -16.56 -5.80
N THR A 260 14.54 -16.19 -5.08
CA THR A 260 14.28 -14.78 -4.78
C THR A 260 15.37 -14.18 -3.87
N ARG A 261 15.82 -14.94 -2.87
CA ARG A 261 16.91 -14.53 -1.99
C ARG A 261 18.21 -14.38 -2.79
N ARG A 262 18.51 -15.30 -3.71
CA ARG A 262 19.67 -15.21 -4.61
C ARG A 262 19.63 -13.93 -5.44
N LEU A 263 18.50 -13.65 -6.11
CA LEU A 263 18.32 -12.43 -6.93
C LEU A 263 18.48 -11.14 -6.12
N TYR A 264 17.98 -11.11 -4.88
CA TYR A 264 18.18 -9.97 -3.99
C TYR A 264 19.66 -9.81 -3.57
N LEU A 265 20.32 -10.91 -3.21
CA LEU A 265 21.73 -10.90 -2.81
C LEU A 265 22.66 -10.54 -3.97
N ASP A 266 22.34 -10.92 -5.20
CA ASP A 266 23.07 -10.47 -6.39
C ASP A 266 23.06 -8.94 -6.50
N GLU A 267 21.90 -8.30 -6.32
CA GLU A 267 21.80 -6.83 -6.30
C GLU A 267 22.52 -6.20 -5.11
N PHE A 268 22.55 -6.85 -3.95
CA PHE A 268 23.31 -6.39 -2.80
C PHE A 268 24.82 -6.47 -3.03
N ASN A 269 25.31 -7.59 -3.57
CA ASN A 269 26.73 -7.82 -3.81
C ASN A 269 27.30 -6.88 -4.87
N LYS A 270 26.52 -6.47 -5.88
CA LYS A 270 26.90 -5.43 -6.85
C LYS A 270 27.23 -4.07 -6.21
N LEU A 271 26.76 -3.83 -4.99
CA LEU A 271 26.95 -2.58 -4.25
C LEU A 271 28.03 -2.68 -3.16
N ALA A 272 28.62 -3.87 -2.95
CA ALA A 272 29.49 -4.14 -1.81
C ALA A 272 30.77 -3.28 -1.81
N ASP A 273 31.36 -3.06 -2.98
CA ASP A 273 32.66 -2.39 -3.14
C ASP A 273 32.58 -0.86 -3.24
N ASP A 274 31.39 -0.25 -3.14
CA ASP A 274 31.22 1.21 -3.22
C ASP A 274 31.16 1.83 -1.82
N PRO A 275 32.25 2.40 -1.27
CA PRO A 275 32.28 2.97 0.08
C PRO A 275 31.36 4.19 0.25
N SER A 276 30.92 4.85 -0.82
CA SER A 276 29.96 5.96 -0.72
C SER A 276 28.57 5.52 -0.22
N LEU A 277 28.32 4.21 -0.24
CA LEU A 277 27.10 3.59 0.26
C LEU A 277 27.19 3.20 1.75
N ASP A 278 28.36 3.36 2.39
CA ASP A 278 28.51 3.15 3.82
C ASP A 278 27.51 4.02 4.58
N PHE A 279 26.79 3.38 5.48
CA PHE A 279 25.74 4.00 6.25
C PHE A 279 26.26 4.44 7.61
N VAL A 280 26.01 5.70 7.91
CA VAL A 280 26.22 6.29 9.24
C VAL A 280 24.85 6.73 9.76
N PRO A 281 24.45 6.30 10.97
CA PRO A 281 23.19 6.75 11.57
C PRO A 281 23.15 8.27 11.68
N ALA A 282 21.97 8.87 11.45
CA ALA A 282 21.85 10.33 11.47
C ALA A 282 22.13 10.89 12.88
N ALA A 283 22.94 11.94 12.96
CA ALA A 283 23.02 12.75 14.18
C ALA A 283 21.69 13.53 14.35
N LEU A 284 21.04 13.35 15.49
CA LEU A 284 19.75 13.98 15.77
C LEU A 284 19.90 15.04 16.88
N THR A 285 19.48 16.26 16.60
CA THR A 285 19.39 17.33 17.61
C THR A 285 17.99 17.33 18.22
N MET A 286 17.80 16.48 19.23
CA MET A 286 16.55 16.42 20.01
C MET A 286 16.69 17.32 21.25
N GLU A 287 15.72 18.19 21.45
CA GLU A 287 15.66 19.16 22.54
C GLU A 287 14.48 18.83 23.45
N HIS A 288 14.74 18.73 24.75
CA HIS A 288 13.74 18.54 25.79
C HIS A 288 13.80 19.73 26.74
N LYS A 289 12.64 20.32 27.04
CA LYS A 289 12.54 21.51 27.89
C LYS A 289 11.63 21.26 29.07
N THR A 290 11.97 21.92 30.19
CA THR A 290 10.97 22.17 31.22
C THR A 290 10.13 23.35 30.75
N PRO A 291 8.79 23.22 30.70
CA PRO A 291 7.91 24.31 30.29
C PRO A 291 8.08 25.57 31.14
N SER A 292 7.85 26.74 30.53
CA SER A 292 7.92 28.03 31.25
C SER A 292 6.76 28.24 32.24
N PHE A 293 5.62 27.55 32.03
CA PHE A 293 4.48 27.60 32.92
C PHE A 293 4.65 26.71 34.15
N ALA A 294 3.95 27.04 35.24
CA ALA A 294 4.00 26.26 36.47
C ALA A 294 3.22 24.93 36.35
N PRO A 295 3.69 23.84 36.99
CA PRO A 295 2.92 22.61 37.08
C PRO A 295 1.64 22.84 37.89
N VAL A 296 0.53 22.26 37.44
CA VAL A 296 -0.75 22.30 38.18
C VAL A 296 -0.93 21.04 39.00
N VAL A 297 -1.80 21.11 40.02
CA VAL A 297 -2.17 19.96 40.85
C VAL A 297 -3.55 19.46 40.42
N ASP A 298 -3.64 18.17 40.07
CA ASP A 298 -4.90 17.48 39.86
C ASP A 298 -4.91 16.20 40.70
N LYS A 299 -5.90 16.10 41.59
CA LYS A 299 -6.08 14.94 42.48
C LYS A 299 -7.38 14.18 42.18
N SER A 300 -8.08 14.53 41.10
CA SER A 300 -9.32 13.88 40.70
C SER A 300 -9.12 12.39 40.39
N GLU A 301 -10.15 11.58 40.61
CA GLU A 301 -10.12 10.17 40.25
C GLU A 301 -10.01 9.95 38.73
N ASP A 302 -10.57 10.88 37.93
CA ASP A 302 -10.42 10.85 36.47
C ASP A 302 -8.95 10.99 36.06
N PHE A 303 -8.20 11.93 36.65
CA PHE A 303 -6.77 12.10 36.38
C PHE A 303 -5.97 10.85 36.77
N LYS A 304 -6.22 10.30 37.96
CA LYS A 304 -5.56 9.05 38.41
C LYS A 304 -5.86 7.89 37.48
N THR A 305 -7.09 7.81 36.99
CA THR A 305 -7.54 6.79 36.03
C THR A 305 -6.87 6.95 34.68
N TRP A 306 -6.81 8.17 34.13
CA TRP A 306 -6.05 8.46 32.91
C TRP A 306 -4.57 8.10 33.08
N LYS A 307 -3.93 8.52 34.18
CA LYS A 307 -2.52 8.24 34.47
C LYS A 307 -2.27 6.73 34.49
N ARG A 308 -3.12 5.95 35.15
CA ARG A 308 -3.00 4.47 35.20
C ARG A 308 -3.11 3.83 33.82
N ARG A 309 -4.04 4.31 32.98
CA ARG A 309 -4.38 3.70 31.68
C ARG A 309 -3.45 4.09 30.55
N TYR A 310 -3.03 5.35 30.49
CA TYR A 310 -2.39 5.93 29.32
C TYR A 310 -0.96 6.41 29.54
N VAL A 311 -0.50 6.50 30.79
CA VAL A 311 0.80 7.06 31.13
C VAL A 311 1.73 5.97 31.66
N LYS A 312 2.97 6.00 31.21
CA LYS A 312 4.04 5.10 31.63
C LYS A 312 5.32 5.89 31.85
N LYS A 313 6.13 5.46 32.81
CA LYS A 313 7.47 6.01 33.03
C LYS A 313 8.38 5.56 31.88
N GLN A 314 9.22 6.45 31.38
CA GLN A 314 10.28 6.08 30.43
C GLN A 314 11.37 5.30 31.18
N SER A 315 11.86 4.21 30.58
CA SER A 315 13.01 3.48 31.15
C SER A 315 14.35 3.98 30.63
N ILE A 316 14.36 4.74 29.54
CA ILE A 316 15.52 5.52 29.08
C ILE A 316 15.18 7.02 29.11
N GLY A 317 16.10 7.83 29.64
CA GLY A 317 15.89 9.25 29.86
C GLY A 317 15.02 9.55 31.09
N GLU A 318 14.77 10.82 31.35
CA GLU A 318 13.90 11.27 32.44
C GLU A 318 12.47 11.54 31.95
N GLY A 319 11.49 11.32 32.83
CA GLY A 319 10.08 11.64 32.56
C GLY A 319 9.21 10.46 32.16
N PHE A 320 8.08 10.80 31.55
CA PHE A 320 6.97 9.91 31.24
C PHE A 320 6.57 10.06 29.77
N TYR A 321 5.96 9.00 29.24
CA TYR A 321 5.22 9.07 28.00
C TYR A 321 3.73 8.81 28.24
N ALA A 322 2.89 9.44 27.44
CA ALA A 322 1.44 9.36 27.52
C ALA A 322 0.83 9.18 26.13
N VAL A 323 -0.04 8.17 25.96
CA VAL A 323 -0.79 8.00 24.71
C VAL A 323 -2.06 8.84 24.76
N ILE A 324 -2.17 9.82 23.87
CA ILE A 324 -3.35 10.66 23.67
C ILE A 324 -4.19 10.06 22.53
N PRO A 325 -5.39 9.54 22.83
CA PRO A 325 -6.23 8.89 21.85
C PRO A 325 -7.03 9.88 21.00
N PHE A 326 -7.09 9.63 19.70
CA PHE A 326 -7.89 10.41 18.74
C PHE A 326 -8.92 9.49 18.08
N LEU A 327 -10.20 9.82 18.20
CA LEU A 327 -11.26 9.03 17.58
C LEU A 327 -11.07 9.03 16.05
N HIS A 328 -10.89 7.83 15.48
CA HIS A 328 -10.55 7.62 14.06
C HIS A 328 -9.23 8.27 13.60
N GLY A 329 -8.38 8.71 14.53
CA GLY A 329 -7.20 9.52 14.22
C GLY A 329 -7.52 10.96 13.79
N ASN A 330 -8.76 11.42 13.96
CA ASN A 330 -9.22 12.70 13.43
C ASN A 330 -9.22 13.78 14.53
N THR A 331 -8.81 15.00 14.17
CA THR A 331 -8.96 16.20 15.00
C THR A 331 -9.06 17.45 14.12
N SER A 332 -9.61 18.54 14.65
CA SER A 332 -9.78 19.79 13.89
C SER A 332 -8.44 20.53 13.72
N PRO A 333 -8.26 21.33 12.65
CA PRO A 333 -7.08 22.19 12.50
C PRO A 333 -6.83 23.09 13.71
N ASP A 334 -7.89 23.70 14.28
CA ASP A 334 -7.80 24.54 15.48
C ASP A 334 -7.21 23.77 16.68
N ALA A 335 -7.75 22.58 16.96
CA ALA A 335 -7.25 21.75 18.06
C ALA A 335 -5.78 21.35 17.81
N VAL A 336 -5.39 21.02 16.57
CA VAL A 336 -3.99 20.73 16.22
C VAL A 336 -3.09 21.93 16.45
N ALA A 337 -3.54 23.13 16.09
CA ALA A 337 -2.80 24.38 16.29
C ALA A 337 -2.54 24.62 17.78
N ARG A 338 -3.58 24.46 18.62
CA ARG A 338 -3.48 24.58 20.08
C ARG A 338 -2.57 23.52 20.70
N ILE A 339 -2.67 22.27 20.22
CA ILE A 339 -1.80 21.16 20.66
C ILE A 339 -0.34 21.49 20.36
N ALA A 340 -0.06 21.98 19.14
CA ALA A 340 1.29 22.37 18.75
C ALA A 340 1.83 23.50 19.65
N ASP A 341 1.04 24.54 19.91
CA ASP A 341 1.46 25.65 20.77
C ASP A 341 1.75 25.19 22.21
N PHE A 342 0.89 24.34 22.78
CA PHE A 342 1.08 23.78 24.13
C PHE A 342 2.33 22.90 24.23
N LEU A 343 2.55 22.04 23.22
CA LEU A 343 3.66 21.08 23.24
C LEU A 343 5.01 21.72 22.86
N ALA A 344 5.03 22.90 22.24
CA ALA A 344 6.26 23.63 21.93
C ALA A 344 7.13 23.90 23.18
N GLU A 345 6.49 24.08 24.34
CA GLU A 345 7.15 24.33 25.63
C GLU A 345 7.96 23.12 26.15
N PHE A 346 7.71 21.92 25.63
CA PHE A 346 8.41 20.69 26.04
C PHE A 346 9.60 20.35 25.13
N GLY A 347 9.80 21.09 24.03
CA GLY A 347 10.88 20.88 23.06
C GLY A 347 10.43 20.18 21.77
N ASN A 348 11.38 19.72 20.96
CA ASN A 348 11.11 19.25 19.59
C ASN A 348 10.89 17.73 19.47
N ASP A 349 11.19 16.98 20.52
CA ASP A 349 11.10 15.52 20.57
C ASP A 349 10.00 15.02 21.51
N VAL A 350 8.88 15.74 21.50
CA VAL A 350 7.73 15.49 22.39
C VAL A 350 6.60 14.71 21.72
N ILE A 351 6.49 14.73 20.39
CA ILE A 351 5.37 14.12 19.65
C ILE A 351 5.84 12.92 18.83
N ARG A 352 5.18 11.77 19.02
CA ARG A 352 5.24 10.61 18.12
C ARG A 352 3.85 10.15 17.72
N PHE A 353 3.58 10.05 16.42
CA PHE A 353 2.40 9.35 15.95
C PHE A 353 2.56 7.85 16.10
N THR A 354 1.47 7.17 16.44
CA THR A 354 1.44 5.71 16.63
C THR A 354 0.70 5.03 15.48
N PRO A 355 0.98 3.76 15.17
CA PRO A 355 0.22 2.99 14.18
C PRO A 355 -1.26 2.76 14.57
N ARG A 356 -1.66 3.08 15.80
CA ARG A 356 -3.05 3.10 16.29
C ARG A 356 -3.79 4.40 16.00
N GLN A 357 -3.20 5.30 15.20
CA GLN A 357 -3.78 6.60 14.86
C GLN A 357 -3.85 7.58 16.05
N ASN A 358 -3.00 7.37 17.07
CA ASN A 358 -2.91 8.20 18.26
C ASN A 358 -1.60 8.98 18.31
N MET A 359 -1.51 9.94 19.23
CA MET A 359 -0.28 10.68 19.53
C MET A 359 0.32 10.18 20.85
N GLN A 360 1.55 9.69 20.83
CA GLN A 360 2.34 9.44 22.03
C GLN A 360 3.15 10.69 22.34
N LEU A 361 2.83 11.32 23.47
CA LEU A 361 3.64 12.37 24.07
C LEU A 361 4.76 11.72 24.84
N ARG A 362 5.97 12.26 24.75
CA ARG A 362 7.15 11.73 25.43
C ARG A 362 8.01 12.83 26.02
N ASN A 363 8.91 12.46 26.92
CA ASN A 363 9.77 13.37 27.67
C ASN A 363 8.97 14.37 28.52
N ILE A 364 7.82 13.93 29.06
CA ILE A 364 6.97 14.76 29.91
C ILE A 364 7.42 14.60 31.37
N PRO A 365 7.86 15.66 32.07
CA PRO A 365 8.17 15.55 33.49
C PRO A 365 6.92 15.26 34.31
N GLU A 366 7.04 14.47 35.37
CA GLU A 366 5.88 13.96 36.12
C GLU A 366 4.94 15.06 36.64
N ALA A 367 5.54 16.15 37.13
CA ALA A 367 4.83 17.30 37.68
C ALA A 367 3.89 17.97 36.67
N TYR A 368 4.12 17.79 35.36
CA TYR A 368 3.34 18.39 34.28
C TYR A 368 2.28 17.45 33.69
N LEU A 369 2.21 16.18 34.12
CA LEU A 369 1.14 15.27 33.70
C LEU A 369 -0.28 15.82 33.95
N PRO A 370 -0.56 16.50 35.09
CA PRO A 370 -1.83 17.19 35.28
C PRO A 370 -2.13 18.25 34.22
N ASN A 371 -1.12 19.06 33.82
CA ASN A 371 -1.29 20.07 32.77
C ASN A 371 -1.65 19.41 31.44
N VAL A 372 -0.96 18.32 31.07
CA VAL A 372 -1.26 17.55 29.85
C VAL A 372 -2.69 17.04 29.89
N TYR A 373 -3.09 16.38 30.98
CA TYR A 373 -4.44 15.84 31.12
C TYR A 373 -5.52 16.94 31.01
N GLN A 374 -5.38 18.03 31.76
CA GLN A 374 -6.35 19.13 31.75
C GLN A 374 -6.43 19.81 30.38
N PHE A 375 -5.29 19.98 29.71
CA PHE A 375 -5.25 20.55 28.37
C PHE A 375 -6.03 19.72 27.36
N PHE A 376 -5.74 18.42 27.24
CA PHE A 376 -6.44 17.56 26.28
C PHE A 376 -7.90 17.29 26.66
N LYS A 377 -8.23 17.22 27.96
CA LYS A 377 -9.64 17.18 28.42
C LYS A 377 -10.38 18.47 28.04
N GLY A 378 -9.73 19.63 28.16
CA GLY A 378 -10.28 20.93 27.74
C GLY A 378 -10.48 21.07 26.23
N LEU A 379 -9.81 20.24 25.41
CA LEU A 379 -10.07 20.10 23.98
C LEU A 379 -11.24 19.15 23.67
N GLY A 380 -11.85 18.53 24.69
CA GLY A 380 -12.98 17.61 24.54
C GLY A 380 -12.57 16.17 24.21
N LEU A 381 -11.30 15.78 24.36
CA LEU A 381 -10.88 14.39 24.15
C LEU A 381 -11.37 13.50 25.30
N THR A 382 -11.82 12.29 24.96
CA THR A 382 -12.18 11.26 25.94
C THR A 382 -10.93 10.51 26.42
N LEU A 383 -10.51 10.77 27.66
CA LEU A 383 -9.25 10.28 28.24
C LEU A 383 -9.43 9.30 29.41
N ASP A 384 -10.68 9.04 29.79
CA ASP A 384 -11.09 8.38 31.03
C ASP A 384 -11.87 7.08 30.77
N VAL A 385 -11.82 6.55 29.54
CA VAL A 385 -12.35 5.23 29.18
C VAL A 385 -11.25 4.16 29.14
N PRO A 386 -11.57 2.87 29.25
CA PRO A 386 -10.62 1.77 29.05
C PRO A 386 -9.85 1.86 27.72
N VAL A 387 -8.58 1.48 27.74
CA VAL A 387 -7.64 1.64 26.61
C VAL A 387 -8.18 1.00 25.32
N ILE A 388 -8.77 -0.20 25.41
CA ILE A 388 -9.33 -0.94 24.26
C ILE A 388 -10.36 -0.13 23.47
N ILE A 389 -11.18 0.70 24.15
CA ILE A 389 -12.23 1.51 23.52
C ILE A 389 -11.61 2.59 22.63
N ASN A 390 -10.56 3.24 23.13
CA ASN A 390 -9.86 4.30 22.44
C ASN A 390 -8.81 3.79 21.43
N ASN A 391 -8.43 2.51 21.53
CA ASN A 391 -7.48 1.90 20.62
C ASN A 391 -8.11 1.22 19.41
N LEU A 392 -9.45 1.16 19.26
CA LEU A 392 -10.09 0.63 18.05
C LEU A 392 -9.57 1.36 16.80
N THR A 393 -8.91 0.64 15.89
CA THR A 393 -8.27 1.24 14.71
C THR A 393 -9.09 0.97 13.46
N SER A 394 -9.31 2.01 12.63
CA SER A 394 -10.05 1.87 11.39
C SER A 394 -9.37 2.59 10.23
N CYS A 395 -9.52 2.06 9.01
CA CYS A 395 -9.18 2.87 7.83
C CYS A 395 -10.32 3.84 7.53
N THR A 396 -10.11 4.77 6.60
CA THR A 396 -11.17 5.71 6.22
C THR A 396 -12.39 5.05 5.57
N GLY A 397 -12.20 3.93 4.86
CA GLY A 397 -13.28 3.17 4.24
C GLY A 397 -14.15 4.02 3.31
N ALA A 398 -15.42 3.64 3.16
CA ALA A 398 -16.36 4.27 2.24
C ALA A 398 -16.60 5.78 2.52
N ASP A 399 -16.23 6.31 3.69
CA ASP A 399 -16.39 7.74 4.02
C ASP A 399 -15.73 8.65 2.98
N THR A 400 -14.44 8.42 2.67
CA THR A 400 -13.71 9.22 1.68
C THR A 400 -12.84 8.40 0.73
N CYS A 401 -12.72 7.08 0.93
CA CYS A 401 -11.94 6.23 0.04
C CYS A 401 -12.80 5.74 -1.13
N ARG A 402 -12.33 5.97 -2.36
CA ARG A 402 -12.96 5.43 -3.58
C ARG A 402 -13.05 3.90 -3.60
N LEU A 403 -12.14 3.20 -2.90
CA LEU A 403 -12.13 1.73 -2.79
C LEU A 403 -12.89 1.18 -1.58
N GLY A 404 -13.47 2.06 -0.76
CA GLY A 404 -14.25 1.62 0.38
C GLY A 404 -15.46 0.81 -0.08
N ILE A 405 -15.73 -0.30 0.60
CA ILE A 405 -16.97 -1.05 0.44
C ILE A 405 -17.89 -0.69 1.60
N CYS A 406 -17.39 -0.86 2.83
CA CYS A 406 -18.13 -0.58 4.07
C CYS A 406 -17.61 0.67 4.80
N LEU A 407 -18.35 1.14 5.82
CA LEU A 407 -18.11 2.29 6.70
C LEU A 407 -17.48 1.89 8.05
N PRO A 408 -16.16 1.62 8.09
CA PRO A 408 -15.49 1.12 9.30
C PRO A 408 -15.49 2.13 10.45
N LYS A 409 -15.52 3.45 10.20
CA LYS A 409 -15.60 4.46 11.26
C LYS A 409 -16.96 4.40 11.96
N GLY A 410 -18.04 4.22 11.22
CA GLY A 410 -19.36 3.98 11.80
C GLY A 410 -19.39 2.70 12.64
N LEU A 411 -18.79 1.62 12.13
CA LEU A 411 -18.69 0.37 12.89
C LEU A 411 -17.87 0.52 14.18
N VAL A 412 -16.78 1.29 14.18
CA VAL A 412 -16.03 1.64 15.41
C VAL A 412 -16.95 2.29 16.44
N LYS A 413 -17.80 3.25 16.03
CA LYS A 413 -18.77 3.89 16.93
C LYS A 413 -19.78 2.88 17.49
N GLY A 414 -20.24 1.95 16.64
CA GLY A 414 -21.13 0.85 17.04
C GLY A 414 -20.50 -0.04 18.12
N ILE A 415 -19.29 -0.55 17.86
CA ILE A 415 -18.53 -1.40 18.80
C ILE A 415 -18.28 -0.65 20.10
N ARG A 416 -17.81 0.60 20.02
CA ARG A 416 -17.58 1.44 21.20
C ARG A 416 -18.83 1.57 22.08
N ARG A 417 -19.98 1.90 21.48
CA ARG A 417 -21.26 1.99 22.21
C ARG A 417 -21.66 0.66 22.86
N ALA A 418 -21.43 -0.47 22.20
CA ALA A 418 -21.73 -1.78 22.76
C ALA A 418 -20.84 -2.10 23.97
N LEU A 419 -19.54 -1.82 23.86
CA LEU A 419 -18.57 -2.03 24.95
C LEU A 419 -18.82 -1.11 26.14
N GLU A 420 -19.09 0.18 25.91
CA GLU A 420 -19.40 1.16 26.98
C GLU A 420 -20.68 0.82 27.74
N LYS A 421 -21.65 0.16 27.08
CA LYS A 421 -22.91 -0.29 27.70
C LYS A 421 -22.80 -1.66 28.37
N SER A 422 -21.73 -2.39 28.11
CA SER A 422 -21.53 -3.72 28.67
C SER A 422 -21.15 -3.63 30.15
N SER A 423 -21.39 -4.70 30.90
CA SER A 423 -20.91 -4.84 32.29
C SER A 423 -19.50 -5.42 32.37
N LEU A 424 -18.74 -5.41 31.26
CA LEU A 424 -17.42 -6.03 31.19
C LEU A 424 -16.36 -5.14 31.84
N ASP A 425 -15.44 -5.75 32.58
CA ASP A 425 -14.24 -5.07 33.08
C ASP A 425 -13.18 -4.99 31.96
N LEU A 426 -13.30 -3.98 31.12
CA LEU A 426 -12.45 -3.78 29.95
C LEU A 426 -11.02 -3.33 30.32
N ASP A 427 -10.75 -2.93 31.56
CA ASP A 427 -9.39 -2.63 32.03
C ASP A 427 -8.49 -3.88 32.09
N GLN A 428 -9.09 -5.07 32.02
CA GLN A 428 -8.36 -6.34 31.92
C GLN A 428 -7.90 -6.68 30.49
N LEU A 429 -8.24 -5.84 29.49
CA LEU A 429 -7.95 -6.04 28.07
C LEU A 429 -7.13 -4.89 27.44
N PRO A 430 -6.14 -4.27 28.13
CA PRO A 430 -5.56 -3.01 27.68
C PRO A 430 -4.78 -3.13 26.36
N ASP A 431 -4.24 -4.32 26.07
CA ASP A 431 -3.35 -4.56 24.93
C ASP A 431 -4.04 -5.21 23.72
N LEU A 432 -5.33 -5.57 23.84
CA LEU A 432 -6.07 -6.27 22.78
C LEU A 432 -6.35 -5.33 21.60
N LYS A 433 -5.90 -5.74 20.41
CA LYS A 433 -5.98 -4.94 19.18
C LYS A 433 -7.16 -5.38 18.32
N ILE A 434 -8.15 -4.51 18.20
CA ILE A 434 -9.27 -4.65 17.26
C ILE A 434 -9.09 -3.70 16.07
N ASN A 435 -9.04 -4.26 14.85
CA ASN A 435 -8.77 -3.50 13.62
C ASN A 435 -9.84 -3.69 12.56
N ILE A 436 -10.34 -2.59 11.99
CA ILE A 436 -11.49 -2.62 11.09
C ILE A 436 -11.15 -1.96 9.74
N ASN A 437 -11.41 -2.67 8.66
CA ASN A 437 -11.19 -2.23 7.29
C ASN A 437 -12.48 -2.16 6.50
N GLY A 438 -12.68 -1.10 5.73
CA GLY A 438 -13.82 -1.00 4.81
C GLY A 438 -13.70 -1.87 3.56
N CYS A 439 -12.55 -2.51 3.30
CA CYS A 439 -12.36 -3.46 2.18
C CYS A 439 -11.14 -4.38 2.44
N SER A 440 -10.86 -5.30 1.53
CA SER A 440 -9.77 -6.31 1.63
C SER A 440 -8.34 -5.76 1.52
N ASN A 441 -8.16 -4.46 1.26
CA ASN A 441 -6.83 -3.84 1.14
C ASN A 441 -6.07 -3.72 2.48
N SER A 442 -6.74 -3.94 3.62
CA SER A 442 -6.14 -4.04 4.96
C SER A 442 -5.30 -2.81 5.37
N CYS A 443 -5.78 -1.59 5.08
CA CYS A 443 -5.07 -0.34 5.43
C CYS A 443 -4.88 -0.13 6.94
N ALA A 444 -5.80 -0.67 7.73
CA ALA A 444 -5.77 -0.75 9.20
C ALA A 444 -5.31 -2.11 9.71
N GLN A 445 -4.79 -2.98 8.84
CA GLN A 445 -4.11 -4.22 9.23
C GLN A 445 -5.02 -5.23 9.98
N SER A 446 -6.23 -5.50 9.48
CA SER A 446 -7.14 -6.49 10.08
C SER A 446 -6.52 -7.89 10.18
N ALA A 447 -5.82 -8.34 9.14
CA ALA A 447 -5.09 -9.62 9.14
C ALA A 447 -3.84 -9.64 10.03
N TRP A 448 -3.52 -8.53 10.72
CA TRP A 448 -2.38 -8.39 11.63
C TRP A 448 -2.83 -7.71 12.93
N SER A 449 -3.88 -8.28 13.51
CA SER A 449 -4.49 -7.84 14.76
C SER A 449 -5.01 -9.04 15.53
N ASP A 450 -5.38 -8.83 16.79
CA ASP A 450 -5.87 -9.89 17.67
C ASP A 450 -7.29 -10.30 17.28
N LEU A 451 -8.10 -9.32 16.87
CA LEU A 451 -9.40 -9.49 16.22
C LEU A 451 -9.57 -8.44 15.11
N GLY A 452 -9.72 -8.89 13.87
CA GLY A 452 -9.78 -8.03 12.69
C GLY A 452 -11.09 -8.16 11.93
N PHE A 453 -11.48 -7.10 11.21
CA PHE A 453 -12.65 -7.08 10.34
C PHE A 453 -12.28 -6.47 8.99
N SER A 454 -12.65 -7.13 7.88
CA SER A 454 -12.47 -6.56 6.53
C SER A 454 -13.77 -6.56 5.73
N GLY A 455 -14.18 -5.38 5.27
CA GLY A 455 -15.43 -5.14 4.57
C GLY A 455 -15.55 -5.95 3.28
N ARG A 456 -16.75 -6.46 3.07
CA ARG A 456 -17.18 -7.27 1.93
C ARG A 456 -18.68 -7.07 1.71
N ILE A 457 -19.19 -7.66 0.64
CA ILE A 457 -20.62 -7.63 0.33
C ILE A 457 -21.24 -8.95 0.75
N GLY A 458 -22.33 -8.90 1.51
CA GLY A 458 -23.26 -10.00 1.69
C GLY A 458 -24.48 -9.82 0.78
N ARG A 459 -25.25 -10.90 0.56
CA ARG A 459 -26.49 -10.86 -0.22
C ARG A 459 -27.57 -11.75 0.39
N VAL A 460 -28.79 -11.26 0.41
CA VAL A 460 -30.02 -12.04 0.63
C VAL A 460 -30.95 -11.74 -0.55
N GLY A 461 -31.19 -12.74 -1.40
CA GLY A 461 -31.78 -12.52 -2.71
C GLY A 461 -30.97 -11.51 -3.53
N ASP A 462 -31.65 -10.52 -4.12
CA ASP A 462 -31.01 -9.47 -4.92
C ASP A 462 -30.48 -8.29 -4.10
N HIS A 463 -30.85 -8.20 -2.81
CA HIS A 463 -30.46 -7.09 -1.95
C HIS A 463 -29.05 -7.29 -1.36
N PRO A 464 -28.08 -6.43 -1.69
CA PRO A 464 -26.76 -6.47 -1.07
C PRO A 464 -26.81 -5.82 0.32
N TYR A 465 -26.01 -6.34 1.25
CA TYR A 465 -25.85 -5.77 2.58
C TYR A 465 -24.37 -5.66 2.98
N PRO A 466 -24.00 -4.71 3.86
CA PRO A 466 -22.63 -4.55 4.33
C PRO A 466 -22.27 -5.71 5.27
N ALA A 467 -21.16 -6.37 4.99
CA ALA A 467 -20.65 -7.47 5.79
C ALA A 467 -19.14 -7.35 6.00
N TYR A 468 -18.60 -8.05 6.99
CA TYR A 468 -17.16 -8.09 7.23
C TYR A 468 -16.68 -9.52 7.42
N THR A 469 -15.59 -9.89 6.75
CA THR A 469 -14.81 -11.07 7.13
C THR A 469 -14.21 -10.84 8.51
N VAL A 470 -14.34 -11.83 9.39
CA VAL A 470 -13.75 -11.86 10.73
C VAL A 470 -12.39 -12.54 10.65
N TRP A 471 -11.36 -11.84 11.12
CA TRP A 471 -9.98 -12.30 11.19
C TRP A 471 -9.59 -12.52 12.65
N ALA A 472 -8.93 -13.63 12.96
CA ALA A 472 -8.45 -13.89 14.31
C ALA A 472 -7.05 -14.49 14.31
N ARG A 473 -6.19 -14.02 15.21
CA ARG A 473 -4.84 -14.54 15.39
C ARG A 473 -4.85 -15.81 16.24
N VAL A 474 -5.07 -16.95 15.58
CA VAL A 474 -5.23 -18.26 16.24
C VAL A 474 -3.93 -19.04 16.39
N ASN A 475 -2.89 -18.69 15.62
CA ASN A 475 -1.63 -19.44 15.57
C ASN A 475 -0.50 -18.85 16.43
N GLY A 476 -0.75 -17.75 17.14
CA GLY A 476 0.22 -17.10 18.05
C GLY A 476 0.51 -15.64 17.73
N LYS A 477 1.08 -14.93 18.71
CA LYS A 477 1.25 -13.46 18.74
C LYS A 477 1.94 -12.85 17.51
N THR A 478 2.90 -13.58 16.93
CA THR A 478 3.72 -13.18 15.77
C THR A 478 3.28 -13.88 14.48
N GLU A 479 2.09 -14.49 14.47
CA GLU A 479 1.49 -15.11 13.29
C GLU A 479 0.39 -14.25 12.68
N LEU A 480 0.16 -14.46 11.39
CA LEU A 480 -0.93 -13.82 10.65
C LEU A 480 -2.28 -14.31 11.19
N ALA A 481 -3.27 -13.42 11.19
CA ALA A 481 -4.64 -13.80 11.52
C ALA A 481 -5.25 -14.62 10.38
N GLU A 482 -6.08 -15.60 10.74
CA GLU A 482 -6.84 -16.42 9.80
C GLU A 482 -8.25 -15.84 9.61
N ALA A 483 -8.80 -16.01 8.40
CA ALA A 483 -10.20 -15.70 8.14
C ALA A 483 -11.08 -16.81 8.71
N ILE A 484 -11.84 -16.50 9.75
CA ILE A 484 -12.66 -17.49 10.48
C ILE A 484 -14.07 -17.62 9.91
N GLY A 485 -14.61 -16.52 9.36
CA GLY A 485 -15.96 -16.44 8.81
C GLY A 485 -16.31 -15.00 8.42
N TYR A 486 -17.59 -14.70 8.28
CA TYR A 486 -18.07 -13.34 8.07
C TYR A 486 -19.43 -13.11 8.74
N LEU A 487 -19.74 -11.85 9.02
CA LEU A 487 -20.98 -11.42 9.67
C LEU A 487 -21.52 -10.16 8.99
N ALA A 488 -22.83 -9.92 9.10
CA ALA A 488 -23.40 -8.63 8.73
C ALA A 488 -22.83 -7.52 9.62
N ALA A 489 -22.61 -6.33 9.06
CA ALA A 489 -22.06 -5.20 9.81
C ALA A 489 -22.89 -4.88 11.07
N LYS A 490 -24.21 -5.06 10.96
CA LYS A 490 -25.18 -4.82 12.02
C LYS A 490 -24.88 -5.57 13.33
N ASP A 491 -24.42 -6.82 13.24
CA ASP A 491 -24.24 -7.69 14.41
C ASP A 491 -22.88 -7.57 15.09
N ILE A 492 -21.89 -7.05 14.36
CA ILE A 492 -20.49 -7.01 14.83
C ILE A 492 -20.33 -6.36 16.20
N PRO A 493 -21.00 -5.23 16.54
CA PRO A 493 -20.87 -4.65 17.87
C PRO A 493 -21.24 -5.59 19.02
N GLN A 494 -22.36 -6.32 18.88
CA GLN A 494 -22.80 -7.25 19.91
C GLN A 494 -21.93 -8.51 19.90
N PHE A 495 -21.56 -9.01 18.72
CA PHE A 495 -20.60 -10.10 18.57
C PHE A 495 -19.28 -9.81 19.32
N VAL A 496 -18.73 -8.61 19.20
CA VAL A 496 -17.48 -8.22 19.88
C VAL A 496 -17.69 -8.23 21.40
N ALA A 497 -18.77 -7.63 21.90
CA ALA A 497 -19.07 -7.63 23.34
C ALA A 497 -19.19 -9.05 23.91
N ASP A 498 -19.95 -9.92 23.23
CA ASP A 498 -20.13 -11.31 23.63
C ASP A 498 -18.81 -12.10 23.62
N TYR A 499 -17.99 -11.93 22.58
CA TYR A 499 -16.72 -12.62 22.46
C TYR A 499 -15.74 -12.21 23.57
N LEU A 500 -15.62 -10.90 23.83
CA LEU A 500 -14.78 -10.41 24.92
C LEU A 500 -15.30 -10.86 26.29
N GLY A 501 -16.63 -10.93 26.49
CA GLY A 501 -17.22 -11.47 27.71
C GLY A 501 -16.88 -12.93 27.95
N GLN A 502 -16.87 -13.75 26.90
CA GLN A 502 -16.43 -15.15 26.98
C GLN A 502 -14.95 -15.26 27.36
N TYR A 503 -14.09 -14.46 26.74
CA TYR A 503 -12.67 -14.44 27.12
C TYR A 503 -12.48 -14.00 28.57
N LEU A 504 -13.11 -12.91 29.01
CA LEU A 504 -13.00 -12.41 30.39
C LEU A 504 -13.45 -13.45 31.43
N THR A 505 -14.51 -14.21 31.14
CA THR A 505 -14.98 -15.31 32.01
C THR A 505 -13.96 -16.45 32.11
N ALA A 506 -13.17 -16.67 31.06
CA ALA A 506 -12.18 -17.73 30.98
C ALA A 506 -10.76 -17.26 31.34
N LYS A 507 -10.52 -15.95 31.45
CA LYS A 507 -9.18 -15.33 31.48
C LYS A 507 -8.27 -15.94 32.53
N ASP A 508 -8.76 -16.21 33.74
CA ASP A 508 -7.95 -16.76 34.84
C ASP A 508 -7.46 -18.19 34.61
N ARG A 509 -8.00 -18.88 33.60
CA ARG A 509 -7.56 -20.23 33.17
C ARG A 509 -6.41 -20.17 32.17
N TYR A 510 -6.07 -18.98 31.66
CA TYR A 510 -5.07 -18.80 30.60
C TYR A 510 -4.03 -17.74 31.00
N ALA A 511 -2.78 -17.96 30.64
CA ALA A 511 -1.70 -17.01 30.92
C ALA A 511 -1.85 -15.69 30.14
N SER A 512 -2.52 -15.71 29.00
CA SER A 512 -2.72 -14.55 28.12
C SER A 512 -3.90 -14.75 27.16
N TYR A 513 -4.29 -13.68 26.47
CA TYR A 513 -5.27 -13.75 25.39
C TYR A 513 -4.81 -14.68 24.26
N ASP A 514 -3.54 -14.58 23.85
CA ASP A 514 -2.97 -15.47 22.83
C ASP A 514 -3.07 -16.95 23.25
N ALA A 515 -2.87 -17.26 24.54
CA ALA A 515 -3.00 -18.62 25.06
C ALA A 515 -4.45 -19.12 24.98
N PHE A 516 -5.42 -18.28 25.31
CA PHE A 516 -6.85 -18.60 25.16
C PHE A 516 -7.23 -18.85 23.70
N VAL A 517 -6.80 -17.97 22.79
CA VAL A 517 -7.19 -18.09 21.38
C VAL A 517 -6.53 -19.32 20.72
N ARG A 518 -5.29 -19.65 21.08
CA ARG A 518 -4.60 -20.83 20.57
C ARG A 518 -5.21 -22.15 21.06
N ASP A 519 -5.76 -22.17 22.27
CA ASP A 519 -6.40 -23.38 22.82
C ASP A 519 -7.77 -23.64 22.17
N LYS A 520 -8.68 -22.65 22.19
CA LYS A 520 -10.06 -22.81 21.71
C LYS A 520 -10.62 -21.64 20.92
N GLY A 521 -9.83 -20.60 20.68
CA GLY A 521 -10.31 -19.34 20.12
C GLY A 521 -10.98 -19.49 18.76
N ALA A 522 -10.43 -20.29 17.85
CA ALA A 522 -11.05 -20.52 16.56
C ALA A 522 -12.47 -21.12 16.70
N GLU A 523 -12.64 -22.08 17.61
CA GLU A 523 -13.94 -22.72 17.89
C GLU A 523 -14.91 -21.76 18.55
N VAL A 524 -14.45 -21.00 19.55
CA VAL A 524 -15.23 -19.98 20.25
C VAL A 524 -15.72 -18.90 19.29
N ILE A 525 -14.85 -18.42 18.40
CA ILE A 525 -15.19 -17.41 17.40
C ILE A 525 -16.18 -17.98 16.37
N LYS A 526 -15.97 -19.21 15.88
CA LYS A 526 -16.92 -19.88 14.97
C LYS A 526 -18.29 -20.07 15.61
N ALA A 527 -18.34 -20.54 16.85
CA ALA A 527 -19.57 -20.70 17.61
C ALA A 527 -20.26 -19.35 17.83
N ALA A 528 -19.50 -18.30 18.14
CA ALA A 528 -20.03 -16.95 18.26
C ALA A 528 -20.58 -16.44 16.92
N ILE A 529 -19.90 -16.65 15.80
CA ILE A 529 -20.35 -16.28 14.44
C ILE A 529 -21.66 -17.00 14.11
N ALA A 530 -21.78 -18.29 14.41
CA ALA A 530 -22.97 -19.08 14.10
C ALA A 530 -24.26 -18.52 14.74
N ARG A 531 -24.16 -17.80 15.87
CA ARG A 531 -25.30 -17.15 16.53
C ARG A 531 -25.83 -15.91 15.79
N TYR A 532 -25.05 -15.38 14.84
CA TYR A 532 -25.33 -14.15 14.09
C TYR A 532 -25.31 -14.38 12.57
N GLN A 533 -25.38 -15.64 12.12
CA GLN A 533 -25.22 -15.97 10.70
C GLN A 533 -26.49 -15.69 9.87
N ASP A 534 -27.66 -15.69 10.52
CA ASP A 534 -28.95 -15.57 9.86
C ASP A 534 -29.29 -14.09 9.65
N VAL A 535 -29.22 -13.65 8.38
CA VAL A 535 -29.59 -12.29 7.97
C VAL A 535 -31.04 -12.29 7.49
N PRO A 536 -31.94 -11.49 8.09
CA PRO A 536 -33.34 -11.42 7.68
C PRO A 536 -33.49 -10.83 6.27
N SER A 537 -34.65 -11.05 5.64
CA SER A 537 -34.96 -10.41 4.37
C SER A 537 -35.10 -8.89 4.53
N PHE A 538 -35.03 -8.15 3.42
CA PHE A 538 -35.17 -6.69 3.44
C PHE A 538 -36.52 -6.24 4.02
N ASP A 539 -37.59 -6.98 3.73
CA ASP A 539 -38.93 -6.68 4.20
C ASP A 539 -39.12 -6.99 5.69
N ASP A 540 -38.41 -8.01 6.21
CA ASP A 540 -38.46 -8.39 7.62
C ASP A 540 -37.66 -7.44 8.51
N ASP A 541 -36.42 -7.09 8.11
CA ASP A 541 -35.61 -6.09 8.80
C ASP A 541 -34.63 -5.39 7.85
N LYS A 542 -35.08 -4.25 7.31
CA LYS A 542 -34.26 -3.39 6.46
C LYS A 542 -32.97 -2.89 7.11
N ASN A 543 -32.84 -2.88 8.45
CA ASN A 543 -31.67 -2.30 9.13
C ASN A 543 -30.37 -3.04 8.83
N TYR A 544 -30.43 -4.32 8.44
CA TYR A 544 -29.26 -5.08 8.00
C TYR A 544 -28.65 -4.54 6.71
N TYR A 545 -29.43 -3.81 5.92
CA TYR A 545 -29.06 -3.29 4.62
C TYR A 545 -28.58 -1.84 4.71
N PHE A 546 -28.41 -1.29 5.91
CA PHE A 546 -27.74 -0.01 6.14
C PHE A 546 -26.41 -0.30 6.84
N ASP A 547 -25.35 0.36 6.40
CA ASP A 547 -24.08 0.30 7.11
C ASP A 547 -24.12 1.22 8.35
N TRP A 548 -23.23 1.01 9.31
CA TRP A 548 -23.18 1.83 10.50
C TRP A 548 -22.86 3.29 10.14
N GLY A 549 -23.76 4.20 10.52
CA GLY A 549 -23.63 5.62 10.22
C GLY A 549 -24.10 6.02 8.82
N ALA A 550 -24.63 5.09 8.02
CA ALA A 550 -25.30 5.41 6.76
C ALA A 550 -26.76 5.81 7.01
N ASP A 551 -27.25 6.74 6.19
CA ASP A 551 -28.65 7.14 6.05
C ASP A 551 -29.31 6.57 4.79
N GLU A 552 -28.50 6.00 3.88
CA GLU A 552 -28.94 5.33 2.66
C GLU A 552 -28.77 3.80 2.73
N VAL A 553 -29.60 3.10 1.94
CA VAL A 553 -29.48 1.64 1.74
C VAL A 553 -28.14 1.34 1.08
N PHE A 554 -27.48 0.28 1.56
CA PHE A 554 -26.18 -0.16 1.07
C PHE A 554 -26.18 -0.40 -0.43
N SER A 555 -25.24 0.25 -1.10
CA SER A 555 -25.09 0.22 -2.54
C SER A 555 -23.62 0.29 -2.94
N LEU A 556 -23.31 -0.25 -4.12
CA LEU A 556 -22.00 -0.19 -4.74
C LEU A 556 -21.90 0.86 -5.85
N THR A 557 -22.95 1.62 -6.11
CA THR A 557 -23.01 2.63 -7.19
C THR A 557 -21.91 3.68 -7.08
N SER A 558 -21.54 4.07 -5.86
CA SER A 558 -20.50 5.05 -5.58
C SER A 558 -19.11 4.41 -5.34
N HIS A 559 -18.93 3.13 -5.63
CA HIS A 559 -17.63 2.46 -5.56
C HIS A 559 -16.76 2.90 -6.74
N GLY A 560 -15.62 3.52 -6.45
CA GLY A 560 -14.74 4.13 -7.44
C GLY A 560 -13.46 3.34 -7.70
N GLN A 561 -12.61 3.87 -8.58
CA GLN A 561 -11.33 3.25 -8.92
C GLN A 561 -10.22 3.57 -7.90
N ALA A 562 -9.20 2.71 -7.87
CA ALA A 562 -8.05 2.86 -7.00
C ALA A 562 -7.20 4.09 -7.36
N GLU A 563 -7.05 5.03 -6.43
CA GLU A 563 -6.10 6.15 -6.58
C GLU A 563 -4.65 5.74 -6.29
N CYS A 564 -4.44 4.80 -5.37
CA CYS A 564 -3.12 4.55 -4.81
C CYS A 564 -2.15 3.77 -5.69
N SER A 565 -2.62 3.28 -6.84
CA SER A 565 -1.81 2.76 -7.94
C SER A 565 -1.85 3.80 -9.05
N ALA A 566 -0.86 4.67 -9.06
CA ALA A 566 -0.57 5.55 -10.17
C ALA A 566 0.92 5.28 -10.50
N GLY A 567 1.22 4.91 -11.73
CA GLY A 567 2.59 4.62 -12.15
C GLY A 567 2.74 4.34 -13.64
N LEU A 568 3.89 3.75 -14.01
CA LEU A 568 4.32 3.47 -15.38
C LEU A 568 3.20 2.92 -16.29
N PHE A 569 2.44 1.95 -15.80
CA PHE A 569 1.36 1.33 -16.57
C PHE A 569 0.25 2.31 -16.98
N ASP A 570 -0.15 3.23 -16.08
CA ASP A 570 -1.23 4.17 -16.38
C ASP A 570 -0.80 5.18 -17.47
N ILE A 571 0.50 5.50 -17.55
CA ILE A 571 1.08 6.34 -18.62
C ILE A 571 1.11 5.57 -19.95
N ILE A 572 1.57 4.32 -19.93
CA ILE A 572 1.61 3.47 -21.14
C ILE A 572 0.19 3.22 -21.69
N GLU A 573 -0.76 2.84 -20.85
CA GLU A 573 -2.14 2.59 -21.27
C GLU A 573 -2.79 3.84 -21.86
N LEU A 574 -2.49 4.99 -21.28
CA LEU A 574 -2.95 6.26 -21.81
C LEU A 574 -2.32 6.55 -23.18
N ASP A 575 -1.01 6.44 -23.36
CA ASP A 575 -0.38 6.69 -24.65
C ASP A 575 -0.90 5.70 -25.71
N LEU A 576 -1.12 4.43 -25.32
CA LEU A 576 -1.80 3.45 -26.17
C LEU A 576 -3.22 3.87 -26.55
N ALA A 577 -4.00 4.37 -25.60
CA ALA A 577 -5.37 4.82 -25.83
C ALA A 577 -5.38 6.07 -26.73
N THR A 578 -4.50 7.04 -26.46
CA THR A 578 -4.30 8.26 -27.27
C THR A 578 -3.94 7.88 -28.70
N ILE A 579 -2.92 7.04 -28.91
CA ILE A 579 -2.54 6.58 -30.25
C ILE A 579 -3.74 5.95 -30.98
N LYS A 580 -4.49 5.05 -30.32
CA LYS A 580 -5.68 4.41 -30.92
C LYS A 580 -6.76 5.43 -31.28
N GLU A 581 -7.05 6.37 -30.37
CA GLU A 581 -8.05 7.42 -30.56
C GLU A 581 -7.67 8.34 -31.74
N LYS A 582 -6.43 8.83 -31.78
CA LYS A 582 -5.95 9.72 -32.85
C LYS A 582 -5.86 9.00 -34.19
N GLN A 583 -5.45 7.73 -34.22
CA GLN A 583 -5.50 6.90 -35.42
C GLN A 583 -6.94 6.74 -35.95
N ALA A 584 -7.92 6.54 -35.08
CA ALA A 584 -9.33 6.50 -35.48
C ALA A 584 -9.83 7.87 -35.97
N ALA A 585 -9.34 8.97 -35.38
CA ALA A 585 -9.69 10.33 -35.78
C ALA A 585 -9.13 10.72 -37.16
N LEU A 586 -7.97 10.19 -37.58
CA LEU A 586 -7.37 10.44 -38.90
C LEU A 586 -8.27 10.05 -40.08
N SER A 587 -9.28 9.20 -39.84
CA SER A 587 -10.23 8.76 -40.88
C SER A 587 -11.52 9.59 -40.90
N ARG A 588 -11.67 10.58 -40.01
CA ARG A 588 -12.87 11.43 -39.93
C ARG A 588 -12.78 12.61 -40.90
N PRO A 589 -13.87 12.95 -41.62
CA PRO A 589 -13.91 14.16 -42.45
C PRO A 589 -13.65 15.43 -41.63
N GLY A 590 -12.79 16.33 -42.12
CA GLY A 590 -12.47 17.60 -41.44
C GLY A 590 -11.47 17.50 -40.30
N ALA A 591 -10.79 16.35 -40.13
CA ALA A 591 -9.75 16.18 -39.12
C ALA A 591 -8.50 17.03 -39.43
N ASP A 592 -7.92 17.62 -38.39
CA ASP A 592 -6.60 18.28 -38.46
C ASP A 592 -5.49 17.22 -38.48
N VAL A 593 -5.15 16.76 -39.70
CA VAL A 593 -4.23 15.65 -39.93
C VAL A 593 -2.84 15.93 -39.34
N GLU A 594 -2.33 17.15 -39.50
CA GLU A 594 -0.99 17.52 -39.02
C GLU A 594 -0.92 17.44 -37.49
N LYS A 595 -1.92 18.02 -36.80
CA LYS A 595 -2.02 17.93 -35.34
C LYS A 595 -2.12 16.49 -34.85
N LEU A 596 -2.99 15.69 -35.47
CA LEU A 596 -3.19 14.29 -35.08
C LEU A 596 -1.91 13.45 -35.26
N LEU A 597 -1.21 13.61 -36.38
CA LEU A 597 0.06 12.91 -36.64
C LEU A 597 1.12 13.29 -35.61
N ARG A 598 1.23 14.57 -35.26
CA ARG A 598 2.16 15.03 -34.23
C ARG A 598 1.84 14.46 -32.85
N GLU A 599 0.57 14.43 -32.47
CA GLU A 599 0.12 13.80 -31.21
C GLU A 599 0.42 12.30 -31.17
N ILE A 600 0.35 11.60 -32.32
CA ILE A 600 0.72 10.18 -32.43
C ILE A 600 2.24 10.01 -32.25
N VAL A 601 3.07 10.79 -32.94
CA VAL A 601 4.54 10.71 -32.81
C VAL A 601 4.95 10.99 -31.37
N PHE A 602 4.40 12.04 -30.76
CA PHE A 602 4.64 12.39 -29.36
C PHE A 602 4.29 11.24 -28.41
N SER A 603 3.08 10.68 -28.53
CA SER A 603 2.63 9.57 -27.69
C SER A 603 3.47 8.32 -27.89
N ALA A 604 3.82 7.99 -29.15
CA ALA A 604 4.69 6.85 -29.46
C ALA A 604 6.11 7.03 -28.90
N SER A 605 6.63 8.26 -28.95
CA SER A 605 7.96 8.60 -28.44
C SER A 605 8.00 8.57 -26.91
N ARG A 606 6.92 9.01 -26.24
CA ARG A 606 6.82 9.03 -24.78
C ARG A 606 6.55 7.66 -24.17
N MET A 607 5.70 6.87 -24.81
CA MET A 607 5.04 5.69 -24.24
C MET A 607 5.98 4.77 -23.45
N LEU A 608 7.18 4.49 -23.98
CA LEU A 608 8.11 3.53 -23.38
C LEU A 608 9.30 4.17 -22.64
N LEU A 609 9.47 5.49 -22.65
CA LEU A 609 10.61 6.17 -21.99
C LEU A 609 10.76 5.81 -20.52
N VAL A 610 9.63 5.73 -19.84
CA VAL A 610 9.56 5.43 -18.41
C VAL A 610 9.93 3.96 -18.10
N THR A 611 9.97 3.06 -19.09
CA THR A 611 10.59 1.72 -18.94
C THR A 611 12.12 1.78 -18.85
N ARG A 612 12.71 2.88 -19.33
CA ARG A 612 14.16 3.17 -19.28
C ARG A 612 14.51 4.18 -18.18
N GLY A 613 13.58 4.44 -17.26
CA GLY A 613 13.81 5.36 -16.13
C GLY A 613 13.85 6.84 -16.52
N ALA A 614 13.49 7.18 -17.76
CA ALA A 614 13.37 8.58 -18.19
C ALA A 614 12.01 9.15 -17.75
N ASP A 615 12.05 10.37 -17.20
CA ASP A 615 10.90 11.14 -16.71
C ASP A 615 10.95 12.56 -17.31
N PRO A 616 10.68 12.70 -18.61
CA PRO A 616 10.85 13.96 -19.33
C PRO A 616 9.85 15.02 -18.83
N ARG A 617 10.33 16.24 -18.62
CA ARG A 617 9.55 17.38 -18.11
C ARG A 617 9.11 18.36 -19.20
N THR A 618 9.61 18.19 -20.41
CA THR A 618 9.30 18.99 -21.60
C THR A 618 9.11 18.09 -22.81
N ASP A 619 8.44 18.61 -23.85
CA ASP A 619 8.26 17.86 -25.11
C ASP A 619 9.61 17.60 -25.80
N ASP A 620 10.55 18.53 -25.71
CA ASP A 620 11.91 18.35 -26.24
C ASP A 620 12.62 17.17 -25.58
N GLU A 621 12.52 17.05 -24.25
CA GLU A 621 13.08 15.92 -23.51
C GLU A 621 12.41 14.60 -23.90
N VAL A 622 11.12 14.58 -24.27
CA VAL A 622 10.45 13.37 -24.76
C VAL A 622 11.14 12.87 -26.03
N TYR A 623 11.29 13.73 -27.03
CA TYR A 623 11.88 13.35 -28.30
C TYR A 623 13.38 13.01 -28.16
N ALA A 624 14.15 13.85 -27.44
CA ALA A 624 15.57 13.62 -27.22
C ALA A 624 15.85 12.30 -26.47
N ASN A 625 15.06 12.00 -25.44
CA ASN A 625 15.21 10.74 -24.72
C ASN A 625 14.77 9.54 -25.57
N PHE A 626 13.76 9.68 -26.43
CA PHE A 626 13.33 8.58 -27.30
C PHE A 626 14.39 8.25 -28.35
N GLU A 627 14.94 9.28 -28.98
CA GLU A 627 16.05 9.15 -29.90
C GLU A 627 17.23 8.43 -29.24
N SER A 628 17.69 8.93 -28.09
CA SER A 628 18.86 8.37 -27.40
C SER A 628 18.62 6.96 -26.83
N LEU A 629 17.47 6.71 -26.18
CA LEU A 629 17.23 5.48 -25.42
C LEU A 629 16.59 4.35 -26.23
N PHE A 630 16.05 4.64 -27.42
CA PHE A 630 15.38 3.66 -28.26
C PHE A 630 15.98 3.56 -29.65
N ILE A 631 16.17 4.70 -30.33
CA ILE A 631 16.65 4.70 -31.73
C ILE A 631 18.16 4.46 -31.75
N ASP A 632 18.95 5.31 -31.10
CA ASP A 632 20.41 5.20 -31.05
C ASP A 632 20.86 3.93 -30.31
N ALA A 633 20.03 3.43 -29.40
CA ALA A 633 20.22 2.16 -28.70
C ALA A 633 19.88 0.91 -29.56
N GLY A 634 19.39 1.09 -30.79
CA GLY A 634 19.08 0.00 -31.74
C GLY A 634 17.85 -0.83 -31.37
N ILE A 635 16.94 -0.31 -30.53
CA ILE A 635 15.69 -0.99 -30.13
C ILE A 635 14.55 -0.65 -31.09
N VAL A 636 14.55 0.58 -31.59
CA VAL A 636 13.66 1.09 -32.63
C VAL A 636 14.52 1.40 -33.85
N ASP A 637 14.03 1.05 -35.04
CA ASP A 637 14.79 1.16 -36.28
C ASP A 637 15.17 2.63 -36.59
N ALA A 638 16.39 2.85 -37.07
CA ALA A 638 16.95 4.19 -37.34
C ALA A 638 16.12 5.00 -38.35
N GLU A 639 15.32 4.32 -39.18
CA GLU A 639 14.42 4.97 -40.13
C GLU A 639 13.42 5.92 -39.46
N PHE A 640 13.01 5.64 -38.22
CA PHE A 640 12.03 6.48 -37.51
C PHE A 640 12.63 7.79 -36.96
N LYS A 641 13.95 7.96 -37.01
CA LYS A 641 14.63 9.17 -36.51
C LYS A 641 14.10 10.44 -37.17
N THR A 642 13.92 10.41 -38.50
CA THR A 642 13.48 11.57 -39.27
C THR A 642 12.09 12.08 -38.84
N VAL A 643 11.14 11.19 -38.58
CA VAL A 643 9.78 11.62 -38.15
C VAL A 643 9.75 12.15 -36.72
N VAL A 644 10.63 11.62 -35.85
CA VAL A 644 10.80 12.12 -34.47
C VAL A 644 11.44 13.51 -34.48
N GLU A 645 12.50 13.73 -35.28
CA GLU A 645 13.15 15.03 -35.45
C GLU A 645 12.21 16.08 -36.04
N LYS A 646 11.46 15.73 -37.10
CA LYS A 646 10.44 16.61 -37.68
C LYS A 646 9.40 17.02 -36.64
N ALA A 647 8.90 16.08 -35.84
CA ALA A 647 7.94 16.36 -34.77
C ALA A 647 8.54 17.28 -33.69
N ARG A 648 9.80 17.04 -33.29
CA ARG A 648 10.56 17.85 -32.32
C ARG A 648 10.75 19.29 -32.78
N HIS A 649 11.05 19.50 -34.06
CA HIS A 649 11.28 20.83 -34.66
C HIS A 649 10.03 21.47 -35.24
N ALA A 650 8.86 20.88 -34.96
CA ALA A 650 7.57 21.36 -35.43
C ALA A 650 7.40 21.42 -36.96
N GLU A 651 8.16 20.63 -37.71
CA GLU A 651 8.11 20.53 -39.17
C GLU A 651 6.86 19.77 -39.67
N PRO A 652 6.43 19.96 -40.94
CA PRO A 652 5.27 19.26 -41.50
C PRO A 652 5.43 17.73 -41.53
N LEU A 653 4.41 17.00 -41.06
CA LEU A 653 4.36 15.54 -40.95
C LEU A 653 3.33 14.89 -41.88
N ALA A 654 2.48 15.66 -42.56
CA ALA A 654 1.39 15.16 -43.40
C ALA A 654 1.83 14.08 -44.43
N ASN A 655 3.04 14.19 -44.98
CA ASN A 655 3.58 13.24 -45.97
C ASN A 655 4.20 11.99 -45.33
N ASP A 656 4.42 11.98 -44.01
CA ASP A 656 5.10 10.91 -43.29
C ASP A 656 4.11 9.95 -42.59
N ARG A 657 2.81 10.03 -42.91
CA ARG A 657 1.74 9.27 -42.25
C ARG A 657 2.02 7.76 -42.13
N ALA A 658 2.46 7.11 -43.20
CA ALA A 658 2.75 5.68 -43.20
C ALA A 658 3.88 5.33 -42.23
N GLN A 659 4.92 6.17 -42.18
CA GLN A 659 6.06 5.99 -41.29
C GLN A 659 5.69 6.24 -39.83
N ILE A 660 4.80 7.19 -39.55
CA ILE A 660 4.24 7.46 -38.22
C ILE A 660 3.35 6.30 -37.74
N GLU A 661 2.51 5.75 -38.62
CA GLU A 661 1.70 4.55 -38.32
C GLU A 661 2.58 3.31 -38.07
N ALA A 662 3.69 3.17 -38.82
CA ALA A 662 4.68 2.12 -38.61
C ALA A 662 5.42 2.29 -37.27
N LEU A 663 5.85 3.51 -36.92
CA LEU A 663 6.45 3.82 -35.62
C LEU A 663 5.50 3.44 -34.47
N ALA A 664 4.25 3.89 -34.56
CA ALA A 664 3.23 3.58 -33.56
C ALA A 664 2.98 2.07 -33.42
N THR A 665 3.02 1.33 -34.53
CA THR A 665 2.89 -0.13 -34.53
C THR A 665 4.10 -0.80 -33.89
N LYS A 666 5.32 -0.38 -34.27
CA LYS A 666 6.57 -0.90 -33.70
C LYS A 666 6.62 -0.72 -32.19
N VAL A 667 6.27 0.46 -31.68
CA VAL A 667 6.25 0.74 -30.23
C VAL A 667 5.20 -0.14 -29.50
N LYS A 668 4.04 -0.39 -30.11
CA LYS A 668 3.02 -1.32 -29.57
C LYS A 668 3.52 -2.76 -29.52
N GLU A 669 4.19 -3.22 -30.58
CA GLU A 669 4.78 -4.57 -30.65
C GLU A 669 5.91 -4.73 -29.63
N LEU A 670 6.78 -3.73 -29.51
CA LEU A 670 7.82 -3.69 -28.48
C LEU A 670 7.20 -3.86 -27.09
N TYR A 671 6.14 -3.10 -26.77
CA TYR A 671 5.44 -3.24 -25.50
C TYR A 671 4.82 -4.64 -25.29
N ALA A 672 4.19 -5.20 -26.33
CA ALA A 672 3.62 -6.54 -26.29
C ALA A 672 4.69 -7.62 -26.06
N SER A 673 5.90 -7.43 -26.58
CA SER A 673 7.04 -8.35 -26.45
C SER A 673 7.71 -8.35 -25.08
N MET A 674 7.52 -7.29 -24.29
CA MET A 674 8.14 -7.15 -22.97
C MET A 674 7.63 -8.20 -21.97
N ASP A 675 8.45 -8.53 -20.98
CA ASP A 675 8.01 -9.34 -19.85
C ASP A 675 7.14 -8.57 -18.84
N ASP A 676 6.76 -9.23 -17.75
CA ASP A 676 5.97 -8.64 -16.68
C ASP A 676 6.66 -7.46 -15.98
N SER A 677 7.99 -7.38 -16.03
CA SER A 677 8.81 -6.31 -15.46
C SER A 677 9.11 -5.19 -16.46
N LEU A 678 8.49 -5.25 -17.64
CA LEU A 678 8.67 -4.32 -18.76
C LEU A 678 10.10 -4.29 -19.28
N GLN A 679 10.81 -5.43 -19.18
CA GLN A 679 12.10 -5.63 -19.81
C GLN A 679 11.92 -6.35 -21.15
N PHE A 680 12.79 -6.02 -22.11
CA PHE A 680 12.87 -6.78 -23.36
C PHE A 680 13.43 -8.17 -23.05
N LYS A 681 12.89 -9.21 -23.70
CA LYS A 681 13.57 -10.51 -23.71
C LYS A 681 14.95 -10.30 -24.33
N GLN A 682 16.02 -10.41 -23.55
CA GLN A 682 17.35 -10.47 -24.12
C GLN A 682 17.38 -11.62 -25.13
N ALA A 683 17.83 -11.34 -26.35
CA ALA A 683 18.33 -12.41 -27.20
C ALA A 683 19.46 -13.11 -26.40
N PRO A 684 19.47 -14.44 -26.31
CA PRO A 684 20.49 -15.14 -25.56
C PRO A 684 21.87 -14.70 -26.06
N SER A 685 22.69 -14.17 -25.14
CA SER A 685 24.07 -13.83 -25.47
C SER A 685 24.77 -15.11 -25.92
N LYS A 686 25.40 -15.06 -27.10
CA LYS A 686 26.15 -16.16 -27.69
C LYS A 686 27.30 -16.54 -26.76
N SER A 687 27.08 -17.55 -25.93
CA SER A 687 28.12 -18.44 -25.42
C SER A 687 28.10 -19.71 -26.28
N PRO A 688 29.25 -20.38 -26.50
CA PRO A 688 29.37 -21.38 -27.56
C PRO A 688 28.43 -22.56 -27.32
N GLN A 689 27.52 -22.82 -28.26
CA GLN A 689 26.72 -24.05 -28.28
C GLN A 689 27.61 -25.21 -28.72
N VAL A 690 27.69 -26.21 -27.85
CA VAL A 690 27.90 -27.61 -28.25
C VAL A 690 26.61 -28.04 -28.95
N GLY A 691 26.75 -28.58 -30.15
CA GLY A 691 25.63 -28.92 -31.03
C GLY A 691 24.75 -30.04 -30.49
N ASP A 692 23.52 -30.12 -31.01
CA ASP A 692 23.27 -31.16 -32.00
C ASP A 692 22.00 -30.90 -32.83
N SER A 693 22.09 -31.36 -34.08
CA SER A 693 21.07 -31.79 -35.05
C SER A 693 19.81 -30.96 -35.34
N ASN A 694 19.75 -30.52 -36.61
CA ASN A 694 18.57 -30.29 -37.44
C ASN A 694 17.49 -31.37 -37.30
N HIS A 695 16.22 -30.95 -37.30
CA HIS A 695 15.21 -31.58 -38.16
C HIS A 695 14.19 -30.54 -38.65
N GLN A 696 13.95 -30.58 -39.95
CA GLN A 696 13.07 -29.74 -40.74
C GLN A 696 11.73 -30.46 -40.94
N GLU A 697 10.70 -29.65 -41.20
CA GLU A 697 9.47 -29.93 -41.99
C GLU A 697 8.16 -30.37 -41.30
N ASP A 698 7.18 -29.48 -41.54
CA ASP A 698 5.84 -29.72 -42.11
C ASP A 698 4.58 -30.01 -41.28
N LYS A 699 3.51 -29.41 -41.83
CA LYS A 699 2.12 -29.33 -41.35
C LYS A 699 1.40 -30.66 -41.45
N GLU A 700 0.74 -31.06 -40.36
CA GLU A 700 -0.50 -31.85 -40.41
C GLU A 700 -1.36 -31.57 -39.16
N LEU A 701 -2.69 -31.55 -39.35
CA LEU A 701 -3.70 -31.37 -38.30
C LEU A 701 -4.07 -32.72 -37.65
N ASP A 702 -4.32 -32.66 -36.35
CA ASP A 702 -5.06 -33.60 -35.49
C ASP A 702 -4.37 -34.84 -34.87
N ALA A 703 -3.65 -34.60 -33.76
CA ALA A 703 -3.67 -35.42 -32.54
C ALA A 703 -3.28 -34.55 -31.32
N PRO A 704 -3.78 -34.80 -30.09
CA PRO A 704 -3.34 -34.04 -28.91
C PRO A 704 -1.85 -34.26 -28.68
N SER A 705 -1.06 -33.18 -28.75
CA SER A 705 0.37 -33.17 -28.45
C SER A 705 0.65 -33.64 -27.01
N ARG A 706 -0.29 -33.45 -26.08
CA ARG A 706 -0.25 -33.96 -24.71
C ARG A 706 -1.64 -34.34 -24.19
N LYS A 707 -1.68 -35.32 -23.29
CA LYS A 707 -2.89 -35.75 -22.57
C LYS A 707 -2.66 -35.78 -21.06
N LYS A 708 -3.59 -35.26 -20.28
CA LYS A 708 -3.50 -35.22 -18.81
C LYS A 708 -4.83 -35.56 -18.14
N ASP A 709 -4.77 -36.44 -17.15
CA ASP A 709 -5.94 -36.77 -16.35
C ASP A 709 -5.96 -35.92 -15.08
N PHE A 710 -6.97 -35.07 -14.95
CA PHE A 710 -7.20 -34.21 -13.78
C PHE A 710 -8.50 -34.55 -13.05
N ARG A 711 -9.04 -35.75 -13.26
CA ARG A 711 -10.10 -36.30 -12.41
C ARG A 711 -9.60 -36.46 -10.97
N GLY A 712 -10.48 -36.23 -10.00
CA GLY A 712 -10.15 -36.12 -8.58
C GLY A 712 -9.46 -34.81 -8.17
N VAL A 713 -9.20 -33.88 -9.08
CA VAL A 713 -8.58 -32.57 -8.78
C VAL A 713 -9.66 -31.50 -8.64
N ALA A 714 -9.87 -31.03 -7.41
CA ALA A 714 -10.85 -29.99 -7.11
C ALA A 714 -10.53 -28.62 -7.77
N CYS A 715 -11.57 -27.84 -8.06
CA CYS A 715 -11.42 -26.45 -8.49
C CYS A 715 -10.87 -25.60 -7.32
N PRO A 716 -9.91 -24.68 -7.52
CA PRO A 716 -9.35 -24.21 -8.78
C PRO A 716 -8.10 -24.96 -9.27
N MET A 717 -7.68 -26.02 -8.57
CA MET A 717 -6.40 -26.69 -8.85
C MET A 717 -6.36 -27.40 -10.20
N ASN A 718 -7.50 -27.89 -10.70
CA ASN A 718 -7.59 -28.45 -12.05
C ASN A 718 -7.27 -27.40 -13.14
N PHE A 719 -7.73 -26.17 -12.98
CA PHE A 719 -7.40 -25.06 -13.87
C PHE A 719 -5.92 -24.67 -13.75
N VAL A 720 -5.39 -24.59 -12.53
CA VAL A 720 -3.97 -24.30 -12.30
C VAL A 720 -3.07 -25.34 -12.97
N LYS A 721 -3.38 -26.63 -12.84
CA LYS A 721 -2.63 -27.71 -13.49
C LYS A 721 -2.77 -27.66 -15.01
N THR A 722 -3.97 -27.40 -15.53
CA THR A 722 -4.20 -27.16 -16.96
C THR A 722 -3.33 -26.02 -17.49
N LYS A 723 -3.21 -24.93 -16.72
CA LYS A 723 -2.36 -23.79 -17.07
C LYS A 723 -0.88 -24.11 -17.05
N ILE A 724 -0.39 -24.87 -16.07
CA ILE A 724 1.03 -25.29 -16.02
C ILE A 724 1.38 -26.11 -17.26
N GLU A 725 0.51 -27.03 -17.64
CA GLU A 725 0.71 -27.85 -18.85
C GLU A 725 0.71 -26.98 -20.10
N LEU A 726 -0.28 -26.10 -20.27
CA LEU A 726 -0.32 -25.16 -21.39
C LEU A 726 0.90 -24.24 -21.39
N ALA A 727 1.36 -23.74 -20.24
CA ALA A 727 2.55 -22.87 -20.16
C ALA A 727 3.81 -23.57 -20.69
N SER A 728 3.94 -24.88 -20.46
CA SER A 728 5.06 -25.70 -20.92
C SER A 728 4.98 -26.19 -22.38
N MET A 729 3.90 -25.85 -23.10
CA MET A 729 3.69 -26.19 -24.52
C MET A 729 4.08 -25.03 -25.44
N GLN A 730 4.36 -25.31 -26.71
CA GLN A 730 4.57 -24.30 -27.75
C GLN A 730 3.24 -23.87 -28.37
N GLY A 731 3.18 -22.64 -28.93
CA GLY A 731 2.00 -22.14 -29.63
C GLY A 731 1.60 -23.06 -30.79
N GLY A 732 0.30 -23.32 -30.95
CA GLY A 732 -0.27 -24.27 -31.92
C GLY A 732 -0.44 -25.70 -31.40
N GLN A 733 0.23 -26.10 -30.31
CA GLN A 733 0.10 -27.46 -29.75
C GLN A 733 -1.25 -27.69 -29.07
N VAL A 734 -1.69 -28.95 -29.06
CA VAL A 734 -3.02 -29.35 -28.55
C VAL A 734 -2.89 -30.18 -27.27
N LEU A 735 -3.62 -29.78 -26.22
CA LEU A 735 -3.71 -30.45 -24.93
C LEU A 735 -5.09 -31.07 -24.76
N GLU A 736 -5.15 -32.35 -24.44
CA GLU A 736 -6.38 -33.02 -23.98
C GLU A 736 -6.32 -33.17 -22.45
N ILE A 737 -7.36 -32.73 -21.76
CA ILE A 737 -7.50 -32.91 -20.31
C ILE A 737 -8.78 -33.68 -19.97
N LEU A 738 -8.73 -34.49 -18.91
CA LEU A 738 -9.91 -35.14 -18.34
C LEU A 738 -10.31 -34.45 -17.03
N LEU A 739 -11.59 -34.15 -16.85
CA LEU A 739 -12.16 -33.42 -15.73
C LEU A 739 -13.38 -34.13 -15.14
N ASP A 740 -13.60 -34.01 -13.83
CA ASP A 740 -14.84 -34.50 -13.22
C ASP A 740 -16.05 -33.63 -13.61
N ASP A 741 -17.24 -34.20 -13.48
CA ASP A 741 -18.50 -33.47 -13.62
C ASP A 741 -18.66 -32.39 -12.53
N GLY A 742 -19.43 -31.33 -12.80
CA GLY A 742 -19.65 -30.21 -11.87
C GLY A 742 -18.67 -29.03 -12.04
N GLN A 743 -18.14 -28.49 -10.94
CA GLN A 743 -17.34 -27.26 -10.97
C GLN A 743 -16.10 -27.29 -11.91
N PRO A 744 -15.33 -28.39 -12.03
CA PRO A 744 -14.19 -28.43 -12.94
C PRO A 744 -14.56 -28.12 -14.39
N ILE A 745 -15.56 -28.81 -14.93
CA ILE A 745 -15.98 -28.62 -16.32
C ILE A 745 -16.72 -27.30 -16.56
N GLN A 746 -17.42 -26.77 -15.56
CA GLN A 746 -18.11 -25.47 -15.66
C GLN A 746 -17.12 -24.29 -15.75
N ASN A 747 -15.94 -24.42 -15.14
CA ASN A 747 -15.00 -23.32 -14.99
C ASN A 747 -13.80 -23.41 -15.93
N VAL A 748 -13.17 -24.58 -16.08
CA VAL A 748 -11.89 -24.73 -16.78
C VAL A 748 -11.96 -24.27 -18.25
N PRO A 749 -12.94 -24.69 -19.09
CA PRO A 749 -13.02 -24.22 -20.48
C PRO A 749 -13.22 -22.70 -20.58
N GLY A 750 -14.00 -22.10 -19.67
CA GLY A 750 -14.23 -20.66 -19.63
C GLY A 750 -12.95 -19.90 -19.27
N SER A 751 -12.23 -20.35 -18.25
CA SER A 751 -10.98 -19.75 -17.81
C SER A 751 -9.86 -19.91 -18.84
N VAL A 752 -9.78 -21.05 -19.54
CA VAL A 752 -8.83 -21.27 -20.64
C VAL A 752 -9.09 -20.33 -21.82
N ARG A 753 -10.36 -20.09 -22.19
CA ARG A 753 -10.72 -19.11 -23.23
C ARG A 753 -10.37 -17.68 -22.81
N GLN A 754 -10.58 -17.32 -21.54
CA GLN A 754 -10.20 -16.00 -21.01
C GLN A 754 -8.68 -15.77 -21.01
N GLU A 755 -7.87 -16.83 -20.92
CA GLU A 755 -6.42 -16.76 -21.08
C GLU A 755 -5.95 -16.71 -22.55
N GLY A 756 -6.89 -16.65 -23.50
CA GLY A 756 -6.61 -16.46 -24.92
C GLY A 756 -6.37 -17.76 -25.70
N HIS A 757 -6.44 -18.93 -25.05
CA HIS A 757 -6.31 -20.22 -25.70
C HIS A 757 -7.64 -20.68 -26.32
N GLU A 758 -7.57 -21.57 -27.30
CA GLU A 758 -8.75 -22.05 -28.04
C GLU A 758 -9.20 -23.41 -27.50
N VAL A 759 -10.46 -23.51 -27.05
CA VAL A 759 -11.06 -24.80 -26.67
C VAL A 759 -11.68 -25.42 -27.92
N LEU A 760 -11.05 -26.48 -28.43
CA LEU A 760 -11.44 -27.18 -29.65
C LEU A 760 -12.65 -28.11 -29.43
N ALA A 761 -12.70 -28.81 -28.31
CA ALA A 761 -13.80 -29.75 -28.00
C ALA A 761 -14.06 -29.86 -26.50
N THR A 762 -15.29 -30.19 -26.14
CA THR A 762 -15.70 -30.52 -24.78
C THR A 762 -16.75 -31.62 -24.85
N GLU A 763 -16.35 -32.84 -24.48
CA GLU A 763 -17.13 -34.06 -24.69
C GLU A 763 -17.33 -34.79 -23.36
N LYS A 764 -18.57 -35.23 -23.08
CA LYS A 764 -18.85 -36.07 -21.92
C LYS A 764 -18.56 -37.53 -22.28
N VAL A 765 -17.75 -38.21 -21.47
CA VAL A 765 -17.41 -39.63 -21.62
C VAL A 765 -17.73 -40.31 -20.29
N ASP A 766 -18.79 -41.11 -20.28
CA ASP A 766 -19.33 -41.77 -19.09
C ASP A 766 -19.53 -40.82 -17.90
N ASN A 767 -18.68 -40.91 -16.88
CA ASN A 767 -18.73 -40.15 -15.63
C ASN A 767 -17.74 -38.97 -15.57
N TYR A 768 -17.08 -38.62 -16.67
CA TYR A 768 -16.14 -37.50 -16.74
C TYR A 768 -16.25 -36.73 -18.06
N TRP A 769 -15.47 -35.66 -18.16
CA TRP A 769 -15.42 -34.78 -19.31
C TRP A 769 -14.03 -34.76 -19.92
N LYS A 770 -13.96 -34.81 -21.24
CA LYS A 770 -12.77 -34.60 -22.03
C LYS A 770 -12.80 -33.19 -22.62
N VAL A 771 -11.75 -32.42 -22.42
CA VAL A 771 -11.61 -31.06 -22.99
C VAL A 771 -10.34 -31.01 -23.83
N VAL A 772 -10.47 -30.57 -25.08
CA VAL A 772 -9.35 -30.44 -26.01
C VAL A 772 -9.06 -28.96 -26.22
N ILE A 773 -7.81 -28.53 -26.01
CA ILE A 773 -7.38 -27.13 -25.94
C ILE A 773 -6.20 -26.94 -26.88
N ARG A 774 -6.27 -25.99 -27.81
CA ARG A 774 -5.13 -25.53 -28.60
C ARG A 774 -4.50 -24.32 -27.92
N LYS A 775 -3.20 -24.40 -27.64
CA LYS A 775 -2.43 -23.26 -27.15
C LYS A 775 -2.33 -22.22 -28.26
N LYS A 776 -2.81 -21.01 -27.99
CA LYS A 776 -2.52 -19.82 -28.79
C LYS A 776 -1.31 -19.08 -28.24
#